data_AF-A0A8K0VNW4-F1
#
_entry.id   AF-A0A8K0VNW4-F1
#
_cell.length_a   1.000
_cell.length_b   1.000
_cell.length_c   1.000
_cell.angle_alpha   90.00
_cell.angle_beta   90.00
_cell.angle_gamma   90.00
#
_symmetry.space_group_name_H-M   'P 1'
#
loop_
_entity.id
_entity.type
_entity.pdbx_description
1 polymer ?
#
loop_
_entity_poly.entity_id
_entity_poly.type
_entity_poly.pdbx_seq_one_letter_code
_entity_poly.pdbx_strand_id
1 'polypeptide(L)'
;MSFRFSIDVVAVLQLANAVRKEFIGAPDQFKAISNELRSLAIVLQDVDVNIVGCELSDQQEAHLGEITHSCRSVLERLQKTLDKYIQLDSSPGTLNERTRRIWKQFKWNPEDFGKLRSQITSNITLLNTFLVGISSQATFTTKKGVDRLNRQQDDQERLTILNWLTPVDYAREQHSFINRRQAGTGQWLLDSLEFQTWLQANKQILFCPGIPGAGKTILTSIVIDELNTRFRNDDTIGIAYVYCNFRRTHEQNAEDLLASLLKQLAQGRPPLPDCVKSLYDKHKVKQTQLSFDEISKTLQSAAFLYSRVFIIVDAIDECQVSDSCRSRFLTEIFNLEVKCGANVFVTSRFIPEITEKFKESTILDIRASTEDVRRYVDGHMSHLPSFVTRRSDLKEDVKTEIVKAVDGMFLLAQLHLSSLIGKRSPKALQAALRQLHAGPEAYRNAYDDAMVRIKRQVTDQEELAMQVLSWITCARRPLTSTELQHALAVEPGEPELDKENLPQVKDMISVCAGLVTVDEQSGIIRLVHYTTQVYFEQTQKQWFPNAEAEITRICVTYLSFKVFENGFCQTDDELEERLWSNPLYQYAARNWFHHAHNIPILSPSVIDFLESKANTEAASQVMMAFKEGPWHSNYSQVPRPGTGAHLAAYLGLEEALKILLRGSCFPDLKDSCSRTPLSWAAVKGQEAVVKLLLTDTRADVDSKCESGRTALSYAAENGHNAVVKLLLAANGNNPDSRDDIGGTPLFWAIQNGHLAV
;
A
#
# COMPACT_ATOMS: atom_id res chain seq x y z
N MET A 1 23.12 -10.50 38.59
CA MET A 1 23.40 -11.21 39.86
C MET A 1 24.78 -11.92 39.87
N SER A 2 25.43 -12.11 38.72
CA SER A 2 26.74 -12.80 38.58
C SER A 2 27.91 -12.24 39.40
N PHE A 3 27.95 -10.92 39.69
CA PHE A 3 29.03 -10.30 40.46
C PHE A 3 29.20 -10.89 41.88
N ARG A 4 28.10 -11.32 42.53
CA ARG A 4 28.15 -11.84 43.91
C ARG A 4 28.86 -13.19 44.00
N PHE A 5 28.71 -14.04 42.98
CA PHE A 5 29.29 -15.38 42.95
C PHE A 5 30.72 -15.39 42.39
N SER A 6 31.08 -14.50 41.44
CA SER A 6 32.50 -14.30 41.07
C SER A 6 33.31 -13.90 42.30
N ILE A 7 32.78 -13.03 43.18
CA ILE A 7 33.43 -12.68 44.45
C ILE A 7 33.63 -13.92 45.35
N ASP A 8 32.67 -14.85 45.40
CA ASP A 8 32.76 -16.06 46.23
C ASP A 8 33.75 -17.10 45.66
N VAL A 9 33.74 -17.32 44.34
CA VAL A 9 34.70 -18.19 43.63
C VAL A 9 36.13 -17.65 43.76
N VAL A 10 36.33 -16.33 43.59
CA VAL A 10 37.62 -15.67 43.79
C VAL A 10 38.11 -15.83 45.23
N ALA A 11 37.23 -15.69 46.22
CA ALA A 11 37.59 -15.90 47.62
C ALA A 11 38.02 -17.35 47.90
N VAL A 12 37.33 -18.34 47.33
CA VAL A 12 37.71 -19.76 47.45
C VAL A 12 39.01 -20.07 46.70
N LEU A 13 39.23 -19.47 45.53
CA LEU A 13 40.49 -19.56 44.78
C LEU A 13 41.67 -18.99 45.57
N GLN A 14 41.48 -17.83 46.20
CA GLN A 14 42.49 -17.22 47.09
C GLN A 14 42.79 -18.12 48.28
N LEU A 15 41.76 -18.71 48.90
CA LEU A 15 41.93 -19.67 50.00
C LEU A 15 42.68 -20.92 49.54
N ALA A 16 42.33 -21.50 48.38
CA ALA A 16 43.02 -22.66 47.83
C ALA A 16 44.51 -22.38 47.59
N ASN A 17 44.83 -21.20 47.05
CA ASN A 17 46.21 -20.76 46.83
C ASN A 17 46.95 -20.49 48.15
N ALA A 18 46.28 -19.92 49.16
CA ALA A 18 46.86 -19.70 50.48
C ALA A 18 47.19 -21.04 51.16
N VAL A 19 46.24 -21.97 51.22
CA VAL A 19 46.43 -23.31 51.78
C VAL A 19 47.52 -24.07 51.02
N ARG A 20 47.59 -23.95 49.70
CA ARG A 20 48.66 -24.56 48.90
C ARG A 20 50.05 -24.03 49.24
N LYS A 21 50.20 -22.74 49.55
CA LYS A 21 51.49 -22.15 49.95
C LYS A 21 52.02 -22.76 51.26
N GLU A 22 51.14 -23.25 52.12
CA GLU A 22 51.54 -23.94 53.36
C GLU A 22 52.29 -25.25 53.10
N PHE A 23 52.14 -25.85 51.92
CA PHE A 23 52.85 -27.06 51.53
C PHE A 23 54.27 -26.81 50.97
N ILE A 24 54.74 -25.56 50.92
CA ILE A 24 56.09 -25.23 50.46
C ILE A 24 57.11 -25.80 51.47
N GLY A 25 57.89 -26.79 51.06
CA GLY A 25 58.85 -27.50 51.92
C GLY A 25 58.23 -28.66 52.72
N ALA A 26 57.00 -29.06 52.41
CA ALA A 26 56.39 -30.25 53.00
C ALA A 26 57.09 -31.54 52.52
N PRO A 27 57.17 -32.59 53.37
CA PRO A 27 57.68 -33.91 52.98
C PRO A 27 56.93 -34.52 51.78
N ASP A 28 57.60 -35.38 51.00
CA ASP A 28 57.06 -35.98 49.76
C ASP A 28 55.70 -36.67 49.91
N GLN A 29 55.41 -37.21 51.11
CA GLN A 29 54.11 -37.78 51.49
C GLN A 29 52.91 -36.80 51.35
N PHE A 30 53.12 -35.48 51.39
CA PHE A 30 52.08 -34.46 51.17
C PHE A 30 51.95 -34.00 49.70
N LYS A 31 52.78 -34.52 48.79
CA LYS A 31 52.82 -34.06 47.40
C LYS A 31 51.52 -34.32 46.64
N ALA A 32 50.83 -35.42 46.95
CA ALA A 32 49.53 -35.74 46.34
C ALA A 32 48.50 -34.63 46.60
N ILE A 33 48.23 -34.32 47.87
CA ILE A 33 47.24 -33.30 48.23
C ILE A 33 47.61 -31.90 47.73
N SER A 34 48.91 -31.57 47.71
CA SER A 34 49.37 -30.32 47.10
C SER A 34 49.10 -30.26 45.59
N ASN A 35 49.17 -31.39 44.88
CA ASN A 35 48.84 -31.46 43.45
C ASN A 35 47.32 -31.35 43.24
N GLU A 36 46.51 -31.99 44.07
CA GLU A 36 45.05 -31.84 44.01
C GLU A 36 44.60 -30.40 44.29
N LEU A 37 45.21 -29.72 45.25
CA LEU A 37 44.96 -28.29 45.50
C LEU A 37 45.38 -27.40 44.33
N ARG A 38 46.47 -27.75 43.64
CA ARG A 38 46.88 -27.06 42.40
C ARG A 38 45.81 -27.23 41.32
N SER A 39 45.31 -28.44 41.12
CA SER A 39 44.27 -28.71 40.13
C SER A 39 42.96 -28.00 40.49
N LEU A 40 42.57 -27.99 41.76
CA LEU A 40 41.40 -27.23 42.23
C LEU A 40 41.53 -25.74 41.95
N ALA A 41 42.71 -25.14 42.23
CA ALA A 41 42.94 -23.73 41.95
C ALA A 41 42.87 -23.40 40.45
N ILE A 42 43.38 -24.28 39.57
CA ILE A 42 43.26 -24.09 38.11
C ILE A 42 41.79 -24.11 37.68
N VAL A 43 41.02 -25.11 38.12
CA VAL A 43 39.61 -25.23 37.74
C VAL A 43 38.77 -24.07 38.29
N LEU A 44 39.02 -23.61 39.52
CA LEU A 44 38.35 -22.43 40.08
C LEU A 44 38.67 -21.16 39.29
N GLN A 45 39.90 -21.02 38.77
CA GLN A 45 40.27 -19.91 37.91
C GLN A 45 39.55 -19.98 36.56
N ASP A 46 39.46 -21.17 35.96
CA ASP A 46 38.69 -21.36 34.72
C ASP A 46 37.20 -21.06 34.92
N VAL A 47 36.64 -21.45 36.07
CA VAL A 47 35.25 -21.13 36.47
C VAL A 47 35.04 -19.61 36.59
N ASP A 48 35.94 -18.89 37.26
CA ASP A 48 35.83 -17.43 37.40
C ASP A 48 35.87 -16.74 36.02
N VAL A 49 36.83 -17.10 35.16
CA VAL A 49 36.95 -16.51 33.82
C VAL A 49 35.71 -16.75 32.95
N ASN A 50 35.14 -17.96 32.98
CA ASN A 50 34.01 -18.31 32.11
C ASN A 50 32.65 -17.78 32.63
N ILE A 51 32.54 -17.45 33.91
CA ILE A 51 31.29 -16.92 34.49
C ILE A 51 31.20 -15.40 34.32
N VAL A 52 32.33 -14.70 34.21
CA VAL A 52 32.35 -13.25 33.96
C VAL A 52 31.72 -12.96 32.59
N GLY A 53 30.48 -12.46 32.61
CA GLY A 53 29.68 -12.12 31.42
C GLY A 53 28.62 -13.14 31.03
N CYS A 54 28.53 -14.29 31.71
CA CYS A 54 27.43 -15.26 31.51
C CYS A 54 26.24 -14.95 32.44
N GLU A 55 25.02 -14.94 31.89
CA GLU A 55 23.79 -14.95 32.69
C GLU A 55 23.46 -16.40 33.08
N LEU A 56 23.72 -16.76 34.34
CA LEU A 56 23.37 -18.06 34.91
C LEU A 56 21.90 -18.06 35.34
N SER A 57 21.22 -19.20 35.21
CA SER A 57 19.87 -19.39 35.79
C SER A 57 19.94 -19.57 37.30
N ASP A 58 18.84 -19.29 38.02
CA ASP A 58 18.76 -19.44 39.49
C ASP A 58 19.19 -20.84 39.98
N GLN A 59 18.89 -21.90 39.21
CA GLN A 59 19.33 -23.27 39.53
C GLN A 59 20.84 -23.46 39.35
N GLN A 60 21.45 -22.84 38.33
CA GLN A 60 22.89 -22.89 38.11
C GLN A 60 23.65 -22.05 39.14
N GLU A 61 23.09 -20.90 39.53
CA GLU A 61 23.64 -20.07 40.61
C GLU A 61 23.63 -20.84 41.95
N ALA A 62 22.51 -21.51 42.28
CA ALA A 62 22.41 -22.34 43.47
C ALA A 62 23.42 -23.51 43.45
N HIS A 63 23.50 -24.25 42.33
CA HIS A 63 24.42 -25.38 42.18
C HIS A 63 25.89 -24.95 42.28
N LEU A 64 26.28 -23.83 41.65
CA LEU A 64 27.62 -23.29 41.79
C LEU A 64 27.92 -22.84 43.23
N GLY A 65 26.94 -22.23 43.89
CA GLY A 65 27.03 -21.85 45.30
C GLY A 65 27.29 -23.06 46.20
N GLU A 66 26.59 -24.17 45.97
CA GLU A 66 26.80 -25.43 46.71
C GLU A 66 28.20 -26.00 46.49
N ILE A 67 28.67 -26.06 45.23
CA ILE A 67 30.01 -26.56 44.91
C ILE A 67 31.09 -25.67 45.54
N THR A 68 30.93 -24.34 45.46
CA THR A 68 31.87 -23.35 46.01
C THR A 68 31.91 -23.42 47.54
N HIS A 69 30.76 -23.59 48.19
CA HIS A 69 30.67 -23.80 49.63
C HIS A 69 31.34 -25.11 50.07
N SER A 70 31.12 -26.20 49.33
CA SER A 70 31.83 -27.47 49.55
C SER A 70 33.35 -27.31 49.43
N CYS A 71 33.83 -26.59 48.40
CA CYS A 71 35.25 -26.29 48.23
C CYS A 71 35.82 -25.53 49.44
N ARG A 72 35.14 -24.45 49.86
CA ARG A 72 35.53 -23.63 51.02
C ARG A 72 35.62 -24.47 52.30
N SER A 73 34.58 -25.25 52.60
CA SER A 73 34.52 -26.08 53.81
C SER A 73 35.65 -27.12 53.85
N VAL A 74 35.95 -27.75 52.72
CA VAL A 74 37.04 -28.73 52.62
C VAL A 74 38.41 -28.05 52.79
N LEU A 75 38.60 -26.86 52.21
CA LEU A 75 39.84 -26.08 52.34
C LEU A 75 40.06 -25.58 53.77
N GLU A 76 39.03 -25.06 54.43
CA GLU A 76 39.11 -24.61 55.83
C GLU A 76 39.40 -25.77 56.78
N ARG A 77 38.80 -26.95 56.53
CA ARG A 77 39.08 -28.15 57.33
C ARG A 77 40.50 -28.66 57.08
N LEU A 78 40.98 -28.58 55.84
CA LEU A 78 42.37 -28.90 55.51
C LEU A 78 43.33 -27.92 56.21
N GLN A 79 43.03 -26.62 56.20
CA GLN A 79 43.82 -25.60 56.89
C GLN A 79 43.88 -25.85 58.41
N LYS A 80 42.72 -26.07 59.06
CA LYS A 80 42.68 -26.45 60.50
C LYS A 80 43.44 -27.73 60.80
N THR A 81 43.49 -28.66 59.85
CA THR A 81 44.27 -29.89 60.00
C THR A 81 45.76 -29.57 59.89
N LEU A 82 46.19 -28.74 58.93
CA LEU A 82 47.57 -28.29 58.74
C LEU A 82 48.12 -27.52 59.93
N ASP A 83 47.32 -26.63 60.54
CA ASP A 83 47.72 -25.84 61.71
C ASP A 83 48.11 -26.73 62.91
N LYS A 84 47.60 -27.97 62.99
CA LYS A 84 48.01 -28.93 64.03
C LYS A 84 49.42 -29.49 63.81
N TYR A 85 49.92 -29.47 62.58
CA TYR A 85 51.18 -30.10 62.17
C TYR A 85 52.31 -29.09 61.88
N ILE A 86 51.99 -27.79 61.88
CA ILE A 86 52.92 -26.69 61.63
C ILE A 86 53.19 -25.94 62.94
N GLN A 87 54.46 -25.79 63.34
CA GLN A 87 54.87 -24.83 64.37
C GLN A 87 55.72 -23.70 63.76
N LEU A 88 55.52 -22.48 64.28
CA LEU A 88 56.32 -21.30 63.98
C LEU A 88 57.56 -21.32 64.88
N ASP A 89 58.76 -21.38 64.28
CA ASP A 89 60.00 -21.22 65.02
C ASP A 89 60.37 -19.73 65.08
N SER A 90 60.48 -19.17 66.28
CA SER A 90 60.95 -17.80 66.53
C SER A 90 62.28 -17.88 67.27
N SER A 91 63.37 -17.99 66.53
CA SER A 91 64.73 -17.92 67.07
C SER A 91 65.20 -16.45 67.12
N PRO A 92 65.66 -15.91 68.26
CA PRO A 92 66.06 -14.50 68.37
C PRO A 92 67.50 -14.28 67.86
N GLY A 93 67.66 -13.52 66.76
CA GLY A 93 68.98 -13.07 66.28
C GLY A 93 69.02 -12.42 64.88
N THR A 94 69.04 -11.08 64.84
CA THR A 94 69.46 -10.15 63.76
C THR A 94 68.74 -10.15 62.38
N LEU A 95 67.87 -9.15 62.19
CA LEU A 95 67.55 -8.36 60.98
C LEU A 95 67.47 -9.06 59.60
N ASN A 96 66.51 -9.98 59.45
CA ASN A 96 65.58 -10.09 58.30
C ASN A 96 64.66 -11.29 58.55
N GLU A 97 63.63 -11.12 59.38
CA GLU A 97 62.75 -12.23 59.77
C GLU A 97 61.77 -12.63 58.65
N ARG A 98 62.11 -13.71 57.94
CA ARG A 98 61.11 -14.62 57.37
C ARG A 98 60.86 -15.72 58.40
N THR A 99 59.70 -15.71 59.05
CA THR A 99 59.22 -16.80 59.90
C THR A 99 59.21 -18.10 59.10
N ARG A 100 60.04 -19.09 59.47
CA ARG A 100 60.08 -20.40 58.81
C ARG A 100 59.18 -21.37 59.57
N ARG A 101 58.14 -21.86 58.91
CA ARG A 101 57.24 -22.90 59.41
C ARG A 101 57.93 -24.26 59.31
N ILE A 102 58.04 -24.99 60.42
CA ILE A 102 58.70 -26.31 60.48
C ILE A 102 57.64 -27.39 60.71
N TRP A 103 57.69 -28.44 59.89
CA TRP A 103 56.78 -29.59 59.96
C TRP A 103 57.25 -30.60 61.02
N LYS A 104 56.38 -30.99 61.97
CA LYS A 104 56.73 -32.02 62.97
C LYS A 104 56.79 -33.42 62.33
N GLN A 105 57.78 -34.22 62.74
CA GLN A 105 57.92 -35.63 62.37
C GLN A 105 57.11 -36.50 63.36
N PHE A 106 55.91 -36.93 62.99
CA PHE A 106 55.16 -38.03 63.63
C PHE A 106 54.28 -38.75 62.58
N LYS A 107 54.08 -40.06 62.74
CA LYS A 107 53.32 -40.94 61.83
C LYS A 107 51.85 -40.51 61.70
N TRP A 108 51.37 -40.46 60.46
CA TRP A 108 50.06 -39.96 60.03
C TRP A 108 48.90 -40.92 60.29
N ASN A 109 47.66 -40.41 60.33
CA ASN A 109 46.44 -41.19 60.12
C ASN A 109 46.04 -41.15 58.62
N PRO A 110 46.19 -42.24 57.84
CA PRO A 110 45.94 -42.24 56.39
C PRO A 110 44.47 -41.99 56.02
N GLU A 111 43.52 -42.35 56.89
CA GLU A 111 42.08 -42.28 56.60
C GLU A 111 41.54 -40.85 56.50
N ASP A 112 42.02 -39.94 57.34
CA ASP A 112 41.50 -38.57 57.41
C ASP A 112 41.89 -37.74 56.17
N PHE A 113 43.10 -37.95 55.65
CA PHE A 113 43.59 -37.28 54.44
C PHE A 113 43.05 -37.92 53.16
N GLY A 114 42.85 -39.24 53.13
CA GLY A 114 42.18 -39.93 52.03
C GLY A 114 40.77 -39.39 51.78
N LYS A 115 40.02 -39.10 52.86
CA LYS A 115 38.69 -38.47 52.80
C LYS A 115 38.75 -37.03 52.26
N LEU A 116 39.68 -36.20 52.76
CA LEU A 116 39.85 -34.82 52.28
C LEU A 116 40.22 -34.79 50.78
N ARG A 117 41.16 -35.64 50.38
CA ARG A 117 41.59 -35.78 48.98
C ARG A 117 40.44 -36.21 48.07
N SER A 118 39.68 -37.23 48.46
CA SER A 118 38.52 -37.69 47.71
C SER A 118 37.48 -36.57 47.52
N GLN A 119 37.26 -35.74 48.54
CA GLN A 119 36.35 -34.59 48.45
C GLN A 119 36.88 -33.48 47.56
N ILE A 120 38.18 -33.17 47.60
CA ILE A 120 38.81 -32.21 46.67
C ILE A 120 38.64 -32.70 45.22
N THR A 121 38.94 -33.97 44.96
CA THR A 121 38.78 -34.57 43.62
C THR A 121 37.31 -34.53 43.17
N SER A 122 36.38 -34.86 44.05
CA SER A 122 34.94 -34.79 43.77
C SER A 122 34.52 -33.36 43.39
N ASN A 123 34.97 -32.35 44.14
CA ASN A 123 34.67 -30.95 43.84
C ASN A 123 35.27 -30.51 42.51
N ILE A 124 36.49 -30.94 42.17
CA ILE A 124 37.09 -30.69 40.85
C ILE A 124 36.22 -31.27 39.72
N THR A 125 35.74 -32.51 39.87
CA THR A 125 34.87 -33.15 38.88
C THR A 125 33.54 -32.41 38.72
N LEU A 126 32.94 -31.96 39.82
CA LEU A 126 31.69 -31.19 39.81
C LEU A 126 31.87 -29.84 39.09
N LEU A 127 32.94 -29.10 39.39
CA LEU A 127 33.24 -27.82 38.73
C LEU A 127 33.50 -28.00 37.23
N ASN A 128 34.25 -29.02 36.82
CA ASN A 128 34.47 -29.30 35.40
C ASN A 128 33.18 -29.68 34.67
N THR A 129 32.32 -30.47 35.30
CA THR A 129 31.01 -30.86 34.72
C THR A 129 30.11 -29.63 34.56
N PHE A 130 30.13 -28.73 35.54
CA PHE A 130 29.40 -27.47 35.50
C PHE A 130 29.87 -26.55 34.36
N LEU A 131 31.19 -26.41 34.19
CA LEU A 131 31.81 -25.64 33.09
C LEU A 131 31.35 -26.14 31.71
N VAL A 132 31.43 -27.45 31.47
CA VAL A 132 30.98 -28.06 30.20
C VAL A 132 29.50 -27.79 29.94
N GLY A 133 28.67 -27.84 30.99
CA GLY A 133 27.25 -27.53 30.92
C GLY A 133 26.97 -26.11 30.43
N ILE A 134 27.65 -25.10 30.99
CA ILE A 134 27.47 -23.69 30.60
C ILE A 134 27.88 -23.45 29.14
N SER A 135 29.05 -23.95 28.73
CA SER A 135 29.54 -23.74 27.36
C SER A 135 28.61 -24.35 26.31
N SER A 136 27.99 -25.50 26.61
CA SER A 136 27.01 -26.14 25.72
C SER A 136 25.71 -25.33 25.58
N GLN A 137 25.29 -24.64 26.64
CA GLN A 137 24.09 -23.80 26.62
C GLN A 137 24.33 -22.50 25.87
N ALA A 138 25.46 -21.84 26.08
CA ALA A 138 25.84 -20.62 25.38
C ALA A 138 25.93 -20.83 23.86
N THR A 139 26.52 -21.95 23.41
CA THR A 139 26.58 -22.28 21.98
C THR A 139 25.19 -22.53 21.38
N PHE A 140 24.27 -23.15 22.13
CA PHE A 140 22.89 -23.37 21.69
C PHE A 140 22.07 -22.08 21.60
N THR A 141 22.23 -21.14 22.54
CA THR A 141 21.54 -19.84 22.50
C THR A 141 22.07 -18.93 21.40
N THR A 142 23.39 -18.91 21.17
CA THR A 142 23.98 -18.19 20.02
C THR A 142 23.47 -18.76 18.70
N LYS A 143 23.43 -20.09 18.55
CA LYS A 143 22.87 -20.73 17.34
C LYS A 143 21.41 -20.34 17.11
N LYS A 144 20.57 -20.40 18.15
CA LYS A 144 19.17 -19.94 18.07
C LYS A 144 19.04 -18.45 17.72
N GLY A 145 19.94 -17.61 18.23
CA GLY A 145 20.00 -16.18 17.92
C GLY A 145 20.35 -15.92 16.46
N VAL A 146 21.37 -16.61 15.94
CA VAL A 146 21.77 -16.57 14.52
C VAL A 146 20.66 -17.10 13.61
N ASP A 147 20.05 -18.23 13.96
CA ASP A 147 18.92 -18.80 13.20
C ASP A 147 17.69 -17.86 13.19
N ARG A 148 17.52 -17.02 14.22
CA ARG A 148 16.47 -16.00 14.26
C ARG A 148 16.81 -14.80 13.38
N LEU A 149 18.05 -14.33 13.43
CA LEU A 149 18.53 -13.22 12.60
C LEU A 149 18.50 -13.57 11.11
N ASN A 150 18.94 -14.77 10.73
CA ASN A 150 18.88 -15.23 9.34
C ASN A 150 17.44 -15.29 8.83
N ARG A 151 16.49 -15.82 9.63
CA ARG A 151 15.07 -15.82 9.26
C ARG A 151 14.51 -14.41 9.07
N GLN A 152 14.85 -13.48 9.96
CA GLN A 152 14.40 -12.09 9.83
C GLN A 152 14.96 -11.43 8.56
N GLN A 153 16.21 -11.71 8.23
CA GLN A 153 16.84 -11.22 7.00
C GLN A 153 16.19 -11.82 5.75
N ASP A 154 15.95 -13.13 5.74
CA ASP A 154 15.28 -13.85 4.64
C ASP A 154 13.85 -13.33 4.43
N ASP A 155 13.11 -13.06 5.52
CA ASP A 155 11.75 -12.51 5.45
C ASP A 155 11.73 -11.08 4.90
N GLN A 156 12.72 -10.26 5.27
CA GLN A 156 12.84 -8.89 4.77
C GLN A 156 13.23 -8.85 3.29
N GLU A 157 14.18 -9.69 2.86
CA GLU A 157 14.52 -9.86 1.45
C GLU A 157 13.31 -10.32 0.65
N ARG A 158 12.54 -11.28 1.20
CA ARG A 158 11.32 -11.79 0.57
C ARG A 158 10.28 -10.70 0.35
N LEU A 159 9.97 -9.90 1.36
CA LEU A 159 9.04 -8.78 1.24
C LEU A 159 9.52 -7.74 0.23
N THR A 160 10.84 -7.48 0.20
CA THR A 160 11.45 -6.56 -0.77
C THR A 160 11.20 -7.03 -2.20
N ILE A 161 11.43 -8.31 -2.50
CA ILE A 161 11.22 -8.89 -3.83
C ILE A 161 9.73 -8.88 -4.22
N LEU A 162 8.84 -9.26 -3.31
CA LEU A 162 7.39 -9.30 -3.58
C LEU A 162 6.81 -7.90 -3.86
N ASN A 163 7.26 -6.87 -3.12
CA ASN A 163 6.82 -5.49 -3.34
C ASN A 163 7.45 -4.87 -4.60
N TRP A 164 8.63 -5.35 -5.00
CA TRP A 164 9.23 -4.95 -6.28
C TRP A 164 8.44 -5.46 -7.48
N LEU A 165 7.89 -6.68 -7.43
CA LEU A 165 7.04 -7.21 -8.52
C LEU A 165 5.82 -6.32 -8.77
N THR A 166 5.10 -5.99 -7.69
CA THR A 166 4.02 -5.01 -7.74
C THR A 166 3.68 -4.51 -6.33
N PRO A 167 3.41 -3.21 -6.14
CA PRO A 167 2.89 -2.69 -4.88
C PRO A 167 1.42 -3.08 -4.65
N VAL A 168 0.69 -3.53 -5.67
CA VAL A 168 -0.73 -3.89 -5.58
C VAL A 168 -0.92 -5.08 -4.65
N ASP A 169 -1.97 -5.02 -3.82
CA ASP A 169 -2.38 -6.08 -2.89
C ASP A 169 -3.90 -6.19 -2.84
N TYR A 170 -4.44 -7.29 -3.39
CA TYR A 170 -5.88 -7.57 -3.42
C TYR A 170 -6.40 -8.23 -2.14
N ALA A 171 -5.55 -8.67 -1.20
CA ALA A 171 -5.99 -9.32 0.03
C ALA A 171 -6.88 -8.40 0.88
N ARG A 172 -6.58 -7.11 0.80
CA ARG A 172 -7.35 -6.04 1.39
C ARG A 172 -8.74 -5.93 0.75
N GLU A 173 -8.83 -5.83 -0.57
CA GLU A 173 -10.13 -5.75 -1.28
C GLU A 173 -11.00 -6.97 -1.00
N GLN A 174 -10.40 -8.17 -0.98
CA GLN A 174 -11.06 -9.42 -0.58
C GLN A 174 -11.68 -9.30 0.83
N HIS A 175 -10.93 -8.80 1.81
CA HIS A 175 -11.44 -8.62 3.18
C HIS A 175 -12.58 -7.58 3.26
N SER A 176 -12.53 -6.52 2.44
CA SER A 176 -13.60 -5.52 2.36
C SER A 176 -14.88 -6.11 1.77
N PHE A 177 -14.79 -6.82 0.65
CA PHE A 177 -15.96 -7.40 -0.01
C PHE A 177 -16.63 -8.49 0.82
N ILE A 178 -15.85 -9.37 1.48
CA ILE A 178 -16.43 -10.43 2.30
C ILE A 178 -17.14 -9.88 3.54
N ASN A 179 -16.66 -8.77 4.12
CA ASN A 179 -17.31 -8.14 5.29
C ASN A 179 -18.63 -7.44 4.97
N ARG A 180 -18.83 -7.04 3.71
CA ARG A 180 -20.09 -6.43 3.24
C ARG A 180 -21.19 -7.47 3.02
N ARG A 181 -20.86 -8.76 3.01
CA ARG A 181 -21.79 -9.86 2.78
C ARG A 181 -22.68 -10.07 4.01
N GLN A 182 -23.96 -10.36 3.76
CA GLN A 182 -24.84 -10.94 4.78
C GLN A 182 -24.58 -12.45 4.89
N ALA A 183 -24.37 -12.95 6.11
CA ALA A 183 -24.04 -14.35 6.33
C ALA A 183 -25.06 -15.29 5.65
N GLY A 184 -24.55 -16.31 4.95
CA GLY A 184 -25.37 -17.25 4.16
C GLY A 184 -25.67 -16.80 2.72
N THR A 185 -25.36 -15.57 2.31
CA THR A 185 -25.51 -15.14 0.90
C THR A 185 -24.61 -15.93 -0.04
N GLY A 186 -25.06 -16.26 -1.25
CA GLY A 186 -24.24 -16.90 -2.30
C GLY A 186 -24.07 -18.42 -2.17
N GLN A 187 -24.78 -19.05 -1.23
CA GLN A 187 -24.73 -20.51 -1.04
C GLN A 187 -25.18 -21.26 -2.30
N TRP A 188 -26.15 -20.73 -3.05
CA TRP A 188 -26.63 -21.33 -4.29
C TRP A 188 -25.53 -21.49 -5.34
N LEU A 189 -24.52 -20.61 -5.36
CA LEU A 189 -23.39 -20.68 -6.29
C LEU A 189 -22.42 -21.77 -5.84
N LEU A 190 -22.16 -21.88 -4.54
CA LEU A 190 -21.31 -22.93 -3.99
C LEU A 190 -21.96 -24.31 -4.15
N ASP A 191 -23.28 -24.40 -4.06
CA ASP A 191 -24.03 -25.66 -4.18
C ASP A 191 -24.31 -26.05 -5.65
N SER A 192 -23.97 -25.19 -6.62
CA SER A 192 -24.26 -25.45 -8.03
C SER A 192 -23.43 -26.61 -8.59
N LEU A 193 -24.00 -27.32 -9.57
CA LEU A 193 -23.30 -28.44 -10.21
C LEU A 193 -22.05 -27.95 -10.94
N GLU A 194 -22.14 -26.79 -11.58
CA GLU A 194 -21.07 -26.14 -12.33
C GLU A 194 -19.89 -25.81 -11.42
N PHE A 195 -20.16 -25.21 -10.25
CA PHE A 195 -19.12 -24.88 -9.27
C PHE A 195 -18.50 -26.13 -8.66
N GLN A 196 -19.31 -27.12 -8.26
CA GLN A 196 -18.78 -28.36 -7.68
C GLN A 196 -17.93 -29.15 -8.70
N THR A 197 -18.35 -29.16 -9.97
CA THR A 197 -17.57 -29.79 -11.05
C THR A 197 -16.25 -29.06 -11.26
N TRP A 198 -16.29 -27.74 -11.34
CA TRP A 198 -15.09 -26.90 -11.44
C TRP A 198 -14.16 -27.10 -10.23
N LEU A 199 -14.70 -27.23 -9.03
CA LEU A 199 -13.91 -27.42 -7.81
C LEU A 199 -13.27 -28.81 -7.71
N GLN A 200 -13.88 -29.84 -8.29
CA GLN A 200 -13.38 -31.22 -8.22
C GLN A 200 -12.45 -31.60 -9.37
N ALA A 201 -12.69 -31.10 -10.58
CA ALA A 201 -11.88 -31.41 -11.76
C ALA A 201 -10.67 -30.47 -11.88
N ASN A 202 -9.57 -30.95 -12.48
CA ASN A 202 -8.44 -30.10 -12.85
C ASN A 202 -8.65 -29.50 -14.24
N LYS A 203 -7.99 -28.37 -14.54
CA LYS A 203 -7.99 -27.76 -15.87
C LYS A 203 -9.41 -27.46 -16.36
N GLN A 204 -10.06 -26.53 -15.67
CA GLN A 204 -11.44 -26.12 -15.94
C GLN A 204 -11.57 -24.60 -15.83
N ILE A 205 -12.38 -24.03 -16.72
CA ILE A 205 -12.79 -22.63 -16.65
C ILE A 205 -14.28 -22.59 -16.30
N LEU A 206 -14.60 -21.89 -15.23
CA LEU A 206 -15.95 -21.50 -14.86
C LEU A 206 -16.14 -20.02 -15.18
N PHE A 207 -16.85 -19.75 -16.26
CA PHE A 207 -17.20 -18.41 -16.70
C PHE A 207 -18.56 -18.02 -16.14
N CYS A 208 -18.60 -16.92 -15.41
CA CYS A 208 -19.78 -16.45 -14.71
C CYS A 208 -20.24 -15.08 -15.23
N PRO A 209 -20.94 -15.04 -16.38
CA PRO A 209 -21.52 -13.80 -16.87
C PRO A 209 -22.71 -13.41 -16.00
N GLY A 210 -22.92 -12.12 -15.79
CA GLY A 210 -24.04 -11.66 -14.98
C GLY A 210 -24.44 -10.23 -15.29
N ILE A 211 -25.73 -9.95 -15.04
CA ILE A 211 -26.25 -8.61 -15.27
C ILE A 211 -25.57 -7.59 -14.33
N PRO A 212 -25.59 -6.31 -14.70
CA PRO A 212 -25.15 -5.21 -13.83
C PRO A 212 -25.81 -5.28 -12.45
N GLY A 213 -25.05 -5.08 -11.37
CA GLY A 213 -25.60 -5.00 -10.02
C GLY A 213 -26.09 -6.32 -9.44
N ALA A 214 -25.87 -7.45 -10.12
CA ALA A 214 -26.26 -8.78 -9.65
C ALA A 214 -25.47 -9.28 -8.41
N GLY A 215 -24.34 -8.65 -8.07
CA GLY A 215 -23.49 -9.06 -6.95
C GLY A 215 -22.28 -9.91 -7.32
N LYS A 216 -21.83 -9.88 -8.59
CA LYS A 216 -20.66 -10.64 -9.09
C LYS A 216 -19.44 -10.55 -8.17
N THR A 217 -18.98 -9.34 -7.85
CA THR A 217 -17.83 -9.12 -6.96
C THR A 217 -17.99 -9.73 -5.57
N ILE A 218 -19.20 -9.66 -4.99
CA ILE A 218 -19.49 -10.29 -3.70
C ILE A 218 -19.43 -11.82 -3.82
N LEU A 219 -19.99 -12.40 -4.89
CA LEU A 219 -19.89 -13.84 -5.14
C LEU A 219 -18.45 -14.29 -5.38
N THR A 220 -17.65 -13.51 -6.11
CA THR A 220 -16.22 -13.77 -6.30
C THR A 220 -15.49 -13.80 -4.96
N SER A 221 -15.78 -12.85 -4.06
CA SER A 221 -15.19 -12.85 -2.71
C SER A 221 -15.59 -14.08 -1.88
N ILE A 222 -16.81 -14.59 -2.06
CA ILE A 222 -17.29 -15.81 -1.41
C ILE A 222 -16.54 -17.04 -1.95
N VAL A 223 -16.30 -17.12 -3.26
CA VAL A 223 -15.51 -18.19 -3.87
C VAL A 223 -14.08 -18.19 -3.31
N ILE A 224 -13.45 -17.02 -3.23
CA ILE A 224 -12.10 -16.89 -2.68
C ILE A 224 -12.05 -17.30 -1.20
N ASP A 225 -13.04 -16.89 -0.40
CA ASP A 225 -13.15 -17.25 1.02
C ASP A 225 -13.35 -18.76 1.23
N GLU A 226 -14.20 -19.38 0.41
CA GLU A 226 -14.42 -20.84 0.42
C GLU A 226 -13.14 -21.60 0.06
N LEU A 227 -12.42 -21.20 -1.00
CA LEU A 227 -11.16 -21.85 -1.39
C LEU A 227 -10.09 -21.73 -0.29
N ASN A 228 -9.91 -20.53 0.26
CA ASN A 228 -8.96 -20.30 1.35
C ASN A 228 -9.34 -21.07 2.62
N THR A 229 -10.64 -21.21 2.91
CA THR A 229 -11.11 -21.98 4.06
C THR A 229 -10.90 -23.48 3.85
N ARG A 230 -11.24 -23.99 2.67
CA ARG A 230 -11.15 -25.40 2.33
C ARG A 230 -9.71 -25.91 2.22
N PHE A 231 -8.81 -25.09 1.66
CA PHE A 231 -7.40 -25.46 1.42
C PHE A 231 -6.42 -24.78 2.38
N ARG A 232 -6.90 -24.23 3.51
CA ARG A 232 -6.10 -23.44 4.47
C ARG A 232 -4.76 -24.08 4.88
N ASN A 233 -4.75 -25.42 5.01
CA ASN A 233 -3.60 -26.18 5.50
C ASN A 233 -2.89 -26.98 4.39
N ASP A 234 -3.21 -26.75 3.11
CA ASP A 234 -2.62 -27.45 1.97
C ASP A 234 -1.72 -26.50 1.17
N ASP A 235 -0.42 -26.55 1.45
CA ASP A 235 0.62 -25.74 0.80
C ASP A 235 0.98 -26.22 -0.63
N THR A 236 0.31 -27.29 -1.10
CA THR A 236 0.41 -27.77 -2.47
C THR A 236 -0.58 -27.09 -3.41
N ILE A 237 -1.57 -26.37 -2.86
CA ILE A 237 -2.58 -25.65 -3.62
C ILE A 237 -2.22 -24.15 -3.70
N GLY A 238 -2.13 -23.63 -4.93
CA GLY A 238 -1.93 -22.19 -5.18
C GLY A 238 -3.28 -21.50 -5.39
N ILE A 239 -3.53 -20.38 -4.71
CA ILE A 239 -4.72 -19.56 -4.93
C ILE A 239 -4.24 -18.13 -5.23
N ALA A 240 -4.66 -17.59 -6.36
CA ALA A 240 -4.39 -16.20 -6.73
C ALA A 240 -5.63 -15.55 -7.35
N TYR A 241 -5.82 -14.26 -7.08
CA TYR A 241 -7.02 -13.55 -7.51
C TYR A 241 -6.80 -12.09 -7.86
N VAL A 242 -7.66 -11.55 -8.72
CA VAL A 242 -7.58 -10.19 -9.25
C VAL A 242 -8.98 -9.57 -9.30
N TYR A 243 -9.09 -8.31 -8.88
CA TYR A 243 -10.28 -7.48 -9.08
C TYR A 243 -9.99 -6.42 -10.16
N CYS A 244 -10.53 -6.60 -11.39
CA CYS A 244 -10.50 -5.55 -12.41
C CYS A 244 -11.41 -4.38 -11.96
N ASN A 245 -10.98 -3.15 -12.22
CA ASN A 245 -11.74 -1.93 -11.88
C ASN A 245 -11.58 -0.87 -12.96
N PHE A 246 -12.69 -0.49 -13.60
CA PHE A 246 -12.69 0.43 -14.74
C PHE A 246 -12.24 1.86 -14.40
N ARG A 247 -12.18 2.23 -13.11
CA ARG A 247 -11.70 3.55 -12.66
C ARG A 247 -10.19 3.61 -12.39
N ARG A 248 -9.52 2.45 -12.32
CA ARG A 248 -8.06 2.31 -12.13
C ARG A 248 -7.34 1.96 -13.43
N THR A 249 -7.89 2.39 -14.55
CA THR A 249 -7.40 2.01 -15.89
C THR A 249 -5.94 2.41 -16.13
N HIS A 250 -5.44 3.49 -15.52
CA HIS A 250 -4.03 3.89 -15.58
C HIS A 250 -3.09 3.07 -14.68
N GLU A 251 -3.62 2.29 -13.73
CA GLU A 251 -2.89 1.47 -12.75
C GLU A 251 -3.09 -0.04 -12.97
N GLN A 252 -3.85 -0.43 -13.99
CA GLN A 252 -4.24 -1.81 -14.29
C GLN A 252 -3.97 -2.15 -15.77
N ASN A 253 -2.71 -2.04 -16.18
CA ASN A 253 -2.27 -2.64 -17.45
C ASN A 253 -2.11 -4.16 -17.30
N ALA A 254 -1.86 -4.87 -18.41
CA ALA A 254 -1.82 -6.34 -18.39
C ALA A 254 -0.64 -6.88 -17.57
N GLU A 255 0.48 -6.16 -17.59
CA GLU A 255 1.69 -6.46 -16.84
C GLU A 255 1.44 -6.41 -15.33
N ASP A 256 0.74 -5.39 -14.84
CA ASP A 256 0.41 -5.20 -13.42
C ASP A 256 -0.51 -6.32 -12.89
N LEU A 257 -1.49 -6.73 -13.69
CA LEU A 257 -2.41 -7.83 -13.34
C LEU A 257 -1.67 -9.17 -13.23
N LEU A 258 -0.78 -9.47 -14.18
CA LEU A 258 0.04 -10.68 -14.13
C LEU A 258 1.06 -10.66 -12.98
N ALA A 259 1.68 -9.51 -12.73
CA ALA A 259 2.60 -9.35 -11.62
C ALA A 259 1.90 -9.58 -10.27
N SER A 260 0.64 -9.19 -10.14
CA SER A 260 -0.17 -9.46 -8.95
C SER A 260 -0.47 -10.95 -8.74
N LEU A 261 -0.83 -11.68 -9.81
CA LEU A 261 -0.99 -13.13 -9.74
C LEU A 261 0.32 -13.82 -9.36
N LEU A 262 1.44 -13.39 -9.94
CA LEU A 262 2.77 -13.93 -9.65
C LEU A 262 3.17 -13.67 -8.20
N LYS A 263 2.95 -12.45 -7.70
CA LYS A 263 3.21 -12.08 -6.31
C LYS A 263 2.46 -12.98 -5.34
N GLN A 264 1.17 -13.23 -5.58
CA GLN A 264 0.34 -14.07 -4.72
C GLN A 264 0.82 -15.54 -4.72
N LEU A 265 1.12 -16.12 -5.89
CA LEU A 265 1.67 -17.48 -5.96
C LEU A 265 3.09 -17.57 -5.36
N ALA A 266 3.94 -16.57 -5.54
CA ALA A 266 5.26 -16.55 -4.90
C ALA A 266 5.18 -16.37 -3.37
N GLN A 267 4.19 -15.61 -2.89
CA GLN A 267 3.92 -15.41 -1.47
C GLN A 267 3.32 -16.66 -0.80
N GLY A 268 2.55 -17.45 -1.55
CA GLY A 268 1.95 -18.69 -1.06
C GLY A 268 2.95 -19.80 -0.71
N ARG A 269 4.21 -19.70 -1.13
CA ARG A 269 5.27 -20.69 -0.81
C ARG A 269 6.54 -20.09 -0.22
N PRO A 270 6.84 -20.34 1.06
CA PRO A 270 8.16 -20.16 1.65
C PRO A 270 9.02 -21.43 1.44
N PRO A 271 10.28 -21.34 0.94
CA PRO A 271 10.99 -20.13 0.48
C PRO A 271 10.53 -19.65 -0.90
N LEU A 272 10.85 -18.39 -1.24
CA LEU A 272 10.53 -17.80 -2.55
C LEU A 272 11.03 -18.68 -3.72
N PRO A 273 10.21 -18.86 -4.77
CA PRO A 273 10.62 -19.57 -5.98
C PRO A 273 11.90 -19.02 -6.63
N ASP A 274 12.80 -19.91 -7.04
CA ASP A 274 14.07 -19.53 -7.68
C ASP A 274 13.88 -18.75 -8.99
N CYS A 275 12.79 -19.02 -9.72
CA CYS A 275 12.43 -18.28 -10.92
C CYS A 275 12.17 -16.79 -10.62
N VAL A 276 11.56 -16.47 -9.48
CA VAL A 276 11.28 -15.09 -9.06
C VAL A 276 12.55 -14.39 -8.58
N LYS A 277 13.40 -15.09 -7.81
CA LYS A 277 14.70 -14.56 -7.38
C LYS A 277 15.60 -14.25 -8.58
N SER A 278 15.70 -15.17 -9.53
CA SER A 278 16.49 -15.00 -10.76
C SER A 278 16.00 -13.80 -11.59
N LEU A 279 14.68 -13.58 -11.64
CA LEU A 279 14.09 -12.43 -12.32
C LEU A 279 14.45 -11.12 -11.61
N TYR A 280 14.37 -11.09 -10.28
CA TYR A 280 14.76 -9.93 -9.47
C TYR A 280 16.23 -9.57 -9.66
N ASP A 281 17.14 -10.55 -9.54
CA ASP A 281 18.58 -10.33 -9.66
C ASP A 281 18.98 -9.77 -11.04
N LYS A 282 18.30 -10.23 -12.10
CA LYS A 282 18.51 -9.75 -13.47
C LYS A 282 18.16 -8.26 -13.63
N HIS A 283 17.08 -7.79 -13.00
CA HIS A 283 16.58 -6.42 -13.17
C HIS A 283 17.13 -5.44 -12.11
N LYS A 284 17.49 -5.91 -10.91
CA LYS A 284 18.05 -5.08 -9.84
C LYS A 284 19.29 -4.29 -10.28
N VAL A 285 20.15 -4.91 -11.09
CA VAL A 285 21.41 -4.30 -11.56
C VAL A 285 21.18 -3.27 -12.68
N LYS A 286 20.16 -3.47 -13.52
CA LYS A 286 19.94 -2.69 -14.76
C LYS A 286 18.82 -1.66 -14.66
N GLN A 287 18.01 -1.69 -13.59
CA GLN A 287 16.83 -0.83 -13.39
C GLN A 287 15.85 -0.85 -14.57
N THR A 288 15.73 -2.00 -15.25
CA THR A 288 14.85 -2.17 -16.41
C THR A 288 13.43 -2.56 -15.99
N GLN A 289 12.42 -2.02 -16.67
CA GLN A 289 11.01 -2.39 -16.49
C GLN A 289 10.77 -3.87 -16.84
N LEU A 290 9.86 -4.52 -16.12
CA LEU A 290 9.48 -5.91 -16.39
C LEU A 290 8.63 -5.99 -17.65
N SER A 291 9.00 -6.86 -18.59
CA SER A 291 8.18 -7.12 -19.76
C SER A 291 7.09 -8.17 -19.46
N PHE A 292 5.97 -8.08 -20.17
CA PHE A 292 4.87 -9.05 -20.09
C PHE A 292 5.32 -10.50 -20.27
N ASP A 293 6.20 -10.76 -21.25
CA ASP A 293 6.68 -12.11 -21.55
C ASP A 293 7.54 -12.68 -20.42
N GLU A 294 8.31 -11.83 -19.73
CA GLU A 294 9.11 -12.24 -18.56
C GLU A 294 8.20 -12.58 -17.38
N ILE A 295 7.17 -11.77 -17.13
CA ILE A 295 6.20 -12.02 -16.07
C ILE A 295 5.39 -13.30 -16.37
N SER A 296 4.87 -13.44 -17.59
CA SER A 296 4.10 -14.63 -18.04
C SER A 296 4.90 -15.92 -17.86
N LYS A 297 6.16 -15.98 -18.32
CA LYS A 297 7.01 -17.18 -18.17
C LYS A 297 7.29 -17.51 -16.71
N THR A 298 7.52 -16.48 -15.89
CA THR A 298 7.82 -16.65 -14.46
C THR A 298 6.57 -17.10 -13.71
N LEU A 299 5.39 -16.55 -14.05
CA LEU A 299 4.09 -16.95 -13.52
C LEU A 299 3.78 -18.41 -13.82
N GLN A 300 3.95 -18.84 -15.07
CA GLN A 300 3.79 -20.26 -15.44
C GLN A 300 4.75 -21.16 -14.65
N SER A 301 6.02 -20.76 -14.52
CA SER A 301 7.02 -21.50 -13.76
C SER A 301 6.68 -21.60 -12.28
N ALA A 302 6.18 -20.52 -11.68
CA ALA A 302 5.72 -20.51 -10.29
C ALA A 302 4.46 -21.37 -10.10
N ALA A 303 3.52 -21.35 -11.05
CA ALA A 303 2.32 -22.16 -11.03
C ALA A 303 2.64 -23.67 -11.07
N PHE A 304 3.66 -24.10 -11.82
CA PHE A 304 4.11 -25.50 -11.85
C PHE A 304 4.69 -26.03 -10.52
N LEU A 305 5.00 -25.16 -9.56
CA LEU A 305 5.45 -25.59 -8.23
C LEU A 305 4.30 -26.12 -7.37
N TYR A 306 3.07 -25.83 -7.75
CA TYR A 306 1.86 -26.28 -7.07
C TYR A 306 1.31 -27.55 -7.72
N SER A 307 0.67 -28.41 -6.92
CA SER A 307 -0.04 -29.59 -7.42
C SER A 307 -1.30 -29.19 -8.19
N ARG A 308 -1.91 -28.06 -7.78
CA ARG A 308 -3.08 -27.46 -8.40
C ARG A 308 -3.11 -25.96 -8.11
N VAL A 309 -3.59 -25.17 -9.09
CA VAL A 309 -3.70 -23.72 -8.97
C VAL A 309 -5.12 -23.26 -9.28
N PHE A 310 -5.66 -22.38 -8.45
CA PHE A 310 -6.90 -21.66 -8.68
C PHE A 310 -6.59 -20.19 -8.99
N ILE A 311 -7.09 -19.72 -10.13
CA ILE A 311 -6.99 -18.31 -10.57
C ILE A 311 -8.40 -17.73 -10.61
N ILE A 312 -8.64 -16.64 -9.88
CA ILE A 312 -9.95 -16.02 -9.78
C ILE A 312 -9.86 -14.58 -10.31
N VAL A 313 -10.69 -14.24 -11.29
CA VAL A 313 -10.69 -12.92 -11.94
C VAL A 313 -12.08 -12.31 -11.86
N ASP A 314 -12.22 -11.23 -11.10
CA ASP A 314 -13.47 -10.47 -11.02
C ASP A 314 -13.53 -9.40 -12.11
N ALA A 315 -14.71 -9.27 -12.74
CA ALA A 315 -15.09 -8.18 -13.63
C ALA A 315 -14.12 -7.96 -14.80
N ILE A 316 -13.75 -9.02 -15.54
CA ILE A 316 -12.78 -8.93 -16.65
C ILE A 316 -13.16 -7.93 -17.74
N ASP A 317 -14.44 -7.58 -17.83
CA ASP A 317 -14.95 -6.55 -18.73
C ASP A 317 -14.59 -5.11 -18.33
N GLU A 318 -14.14 -4.90 -17.09
CA GLU A 318 -13.69 -3.61 -16.56
C GLU A 318 -12.20 -3.33 -16.81
N CYS A 319 -11.46 -4.32 -17.32
CA CYS A 319 -10.08 -4.17 -17.72
C CYS A 319 -9.96 -3.39 -19.07
N GLN A 320 -8.94 -2.53 -19.21
CA GLN A 320 -8.82 -1.59 -20.35
C GLN A 320 -8.93 -2.29 -21.72
N VAL A 321 -9.74 -1.68 -22.61
CA VAL A 321 -9.89 -2.11 -24.00
C VAL A 321 -8.83 -1.47 -24.91
N SER A 322 -8.41 -0.23 -24.61
CA SER A 322 -7.31 0.43 -25.29
C SER A 322 -5.99 -0.32 -25.04
N ASP A 323 -5.13 -0.39 -26.05
CA ASP A 323 -3.79 -0.98 -25.98
C ASP A 323 -3.72 -2.52 -25.80
N SER A 324 -4.78 -3.25 -26.20
CA SER A 324 -4.82 -4.73 -26.18
C SER A 324 -4.64 -5.39 -24.80
N CYS A 325 -4.69 -4.62 -23.71
CA CYS A 325 -4.55 -5.07 -22.33
C CYS A 325 -5.46 -6.29 -22.01
N ARG A 326 -6.78 -6.13 -22.16
CA ARG A 326 -7.76 -7.21 -21.93
C ARG A 326 -7.50 -8.46 -22.77
N SER A 327 -7.11 -8.30 -24.04
CA SER A 327 -6.81 -9.46 -24.90
C SER A 327 -5.55 -10.19 -24.45
N ARG A 328 -4.47 -9.46 -24.12
CA ARG A 328 -3.20 -10.04 -23.67
C ARG A 328 -3.39 -10.79 -22.36
N PHE A 329 -4.09 -10.19 -21.41
CA PHE A 329 -4.38 -10.82 -20.12
C PHE A 329 -5.24 -12.08 -20.28
N LEU A 330 -6.33 -12.03 -21.07
CA LEU A 330 -7.15 -13.22 -21.36
C LEU A 330 -6.35 -14.34 -22.02
N THR A 331 -5.46 -14.02 -22.97
CA THR A 331 -4.57 -15.01 -23.59
C THR A 331 -3.70 -15.72 -22.55
N GLU A 332 -3.17 -14.99 -21.58
CA GLU A 332 -2.37 -15.60 -20.52
C GLU A 332 -3.22 -16.44 -19.55
N ILE A 333 -4.43 -16.01 -19.21
CA ILE A 333 -5.36 -16.80 -18.39
C ILE A 333 -5.67 -18.16 -19.06
N PHE A 334 -5.92 -18.17 -20.37
CA PHE A 334 -6.09 -19.43 -21.12
C PHE A 334 -4.78 -20.25 -21.17
N ASN A 335 -3.62 -19.62 -21.27
CA ASN A 335 -2.35 -20.33 -21.19
C ASN A 335 -2.14 -21.03 -19.84
N LEU A 336 -2.51 -20.40 -18.73
CA LEU A 336 -2.41 -21.00 -17.39
C LEU A 336 -3.33 -22.21 -17.24
N GLU A 337 -4.53 -22.18 -17.80
CA GLU A 337 -5.40 -23.36 -17.87
C GLU A 337 -4.77 -24.46 -18.73
N VAL A 338 -4.36 -24.14 -19.96
CA VAL A 338 -3.90 -25.15 -20.92
C VAL A 338 -2.58 -25.79 -20.50
N LYS A 339 -1.61 -24.96 -20.09
CA LYS A 339 -0.21 -25.36 -19.83
C LYS A 339 0.01 -25.78 -18.37
N CYS A 340 -0.58 -25.06 -17.42
CA CYS A 340 -0.36 -25.30 -15.99
C CYS A 340 -1.50 -26.11 -15.34
N GLY A 341 -2.57 -26.43 -16.08
CA GLY A 341 -3.72 -27.17 -15.55
C GLY A 341 -4.52 -26.39 -14.51
N ALA A 342 -4.43 -25.05 -14.54
CA ALA A 342 -5.09 -24.20 -13.57
C ALA A 342 -6.62 -24.26 -13.70
N ASN A 343 -7.29 -24.13 -12.56
CA ASN A 343 -8.73 -23.91 -12.48
C ASN A 343 -8.99 -22.41 -12.46
N VAL A 344 -9.75 -21.91 -13.43
CA VAL A 344 -10.00 -20.48 -13.59
C VAL A 344 -11.46 -20.17 -13.30
N PHE A 345 -11.73 -19.19 -12.43
CA PHE A 345 -13.04 -18.60 -12.22
C PHE A 345 -13.03 -17.18 -12.74
N VAL A 346 -13.94 -16.82 -13.64
CA VAL A 346 -13.96 -15.47 -14.26
C VAL A 346 -15.38 -14.90 -14.22
N THR A 347 -15.54 -13.67 -13.74
CA THR A 347 -16.82 -12.94 -13.84
C THR A 347 -16.77 -11.84 -14.89
N SER A 348 -17.91 -11.60 -15.55
CA SER A 348 -18.05 -10.56 -16.57
C SER A 348 -19.50 -10.06 -16.69
N ARG A 349 -19.71 -8.90 -17.30
CA ARG A 349 -21.00 -8.57 -17.96
C ARG A 349 -21.21 -9.42 -19.23
N PHE A 350 -22.45 -9.48 -19.70
CA PHE A 350 -22.82 -10.08 -20.99
C PHE A 350 -22.32 -9.21 -22.16
N ILE A 351 -21.02 -9.32 -22.47
CA ILE A 351 -20.39 -8.64 -23.61
C ILE A 351 -20.10 -9.68 -24.68
N PRO A 352 -20.68 -9.58 -25.89
CA PRO A 352 -20.53 -10.59 -26.95
C PRO A 352 -19.07 -10.98 -27.24
N GLU A 353 -18.16 -10.00 -27.30
CA GLU A 353 -16.73 -10.23 -27.54
C GLU A 353 -16.05 -11.08 -26.46
N ILE A 354 -16.51 -10.99 -25.20
CA ILE A 354 -15.97 -11.75 -24.08
C ILE A 354 -16.62 -13.13 -24.06
N THR A 355 -17.96 -13.18 -24.14
CA THR A 355 -18.72 -14.42 -24.12
C THR A 355 -18.28 -15.38 -25.23
N GLU A 356 -17.99 -14.87 -26.43
CA GLU A 356 -17.51 -15.68 -27.55
C GLU A 356 -16.17 -16.37 -27.24
N LYS A 357 -15.29 -15.74 -26.45
CA LYS A 357 -14.01 -16.34 -26.02
C LYS A 357 -14.17 -17.47 -25.01
N PHE A 358 -15.28 -17.48 -24.26
CA PHE A 358 -15.57 -18.48 -23.22
C PHE A 358 -16.64 -19.50 -23.63
N LYS A 359 -17.01 -19.57 -24.92
CA LYS A 359 -18.10 -20.43 -25.41
C LYS A 359 -17.89 -21.94 -25.15
N GLU A 360 -16.64 -22.38 -25.02
CA GLU A 360 -16.27 -23.78 -24.75
C GLU A 360 -16.10 -24.06 -23.24
N SER A 361 -16.25 -23.05 -22.39
CA SER A 361 -16.10 -23.15 -20.94
C SER A 361 -17.42 -23.53 -20.25
N THR A 362 -17.35 -23.96 -18.99
CA THR A 362 -18.55 -24.12 -18.17
C THR A 362 -19.11 -22.72 -17.85
N ILE A 363 -20.39 -22.48 -18.10
CA ILE A 363 -21.03 -21.18 -17.90
C ILE A 363 -22.03 -21.27 -16.76
N LEU A 364 -21.95 -20.34 -15.80
CA LEU A 364 -22.93 -20.19 -14.72
C LEU A 364 -23.38 -18.73 -14.60
N ASP A 365 -24.63 -18.46 -14.97
CA ASP A 365 -25.21 -17.13 -14.96
C ASP A 365 -25.33 -16.57 -13.53
N ILE A 366 -24.72 -15.41 -13.28
CA ILE A 366 -24.86 -14.69 -12.02
C ILE A 366 -26.07 -13.75 -12.07
N ARG A 367 -27.04 -14.04 -11.22
CA ARG A 367 -28.20 -13.19 -10.92
C ARG A 367 -28.46 -13.18 -9.41
N ALA A 368 -29.08 -12.10 -8.93
CA ALA A 368 -29.54 -12.03 -7.54
C ALA A 368 -30.56 -13.15 -7.28
N SER A 369 -30.22 -14.10 -6.41
CA SER A 369 -31.13 -15.18 -6.04
C SER A 369 -32.25 -14.65 -5.13
N THR A 370 -33.44 -15.21 -5.27
CA THR A 370 -34.59 -14.88 -4.41
C THR A 370 -34.23 -15.02 -2.94
N GLU A 371 -33.49 -16.07 -2.59
CA GLU A 371 -33.11 -16.36 -1.21
C GLU A 371 -32.12 -15.33 -0.67
N ASP A 372 -31.11 -14.92 -1.45
CA ASP A 372 -30.14 -13.91 -1.03
C ASP A 372 -30.82 -12.53 -0.83
N VAL A 373 -31.72 -12.16 -1.74
CA VAL A 373 -32.49 -10.91 -1.62
C VAL A 373 -33.37 -10.93 -0.38
N ARG A 374 -34.06 -12.05 -0.10
CA ARG A 374 -34.89 -12.18 1.11
C ARG A 374 -34.06 -12.07 2.38
N ARG A 375 -32.91 -12.75 2.45
CA ARG A 375 -31.96 -12.64 3.59
C ARG A 375 -31.47 -11.22 3.80
N TYR A 376 -31.13 -10.52 2.71
CA TYR A 376 -30.72 -9.13 2.78
C TYR A 376 -31.84 -8.23 3.33
N VAL A 377 -33.06 -8.35 2.79
CA VAL A 377 -34.20 -7.57 3.27
C VAL A 377 -34.47 -7.88 4.74
N ASP A 378 -34.41 -9.15 5.16
CA ASP A 378 -34.55 -9.58 6.55
C ASP A 378 -33.54 -8.93 7.50
N GLY A 379 -32.26 -8.93 7.12
CA GLY A 379 -31.19 -8.30 7.90
C GLY A 379 -31.37 -6.79 8.10
N HIS A 380 -32.18 -6.14 7.25
CA HIS A 380 -32.40 -4.70 7.26
C HIS A 380 -33.85 -4.30 7.62
N MET A 381 -34.69 -5.25 8.05
CA MET A 381 -36.09 -4.98 8.44
C MET A 381 -36.19 -4.00 9.62
N SER A 382 -35.17 -3.93 10.47
CA SER A 382 -35.11 -3.02 11.62
C SER A 382 -35.11 -1.54 11.23
N HIS A 383 -34.69 -1.21 10.01
CA HIS A 383 -34.68 0.17 9.49
C HIS A 383 -36.05 0.62 8.97
N LEU A 384 -37.00 -0.30 8.78
CA LEU A 384 -38.35 0.04 8.34
C LEU A 384 -39.21 0.54 9.50
N PRO A 385 -40.30 1.27 9.22
CA PRO A 385 -41.22 1.75 10.25
C PRO A 385 -41.66 0.64 11.21
N SER A 386 -41.79 0.97 12.49
CA SER A 386 -42.06 0.00 13.56
C SER A 386 -43.32 -0.86 13.33
N PHE A 387 -44.33 -0.33 12.63
CA PHE A 387 -45.53 -1.09 12.27
C PHE A 387 -45.26 -2.26 11.31
N VAL A 388 -44.17 -2.22 10.53
CA VAL A 388 -43.70 -3.33 9.69
C VAL A 388 -43.04 -4.39 10.57
N THR A 389 -42.13 -3.97 11.46
CA THR A 389 -41.41 -4.92 12.34
C THR A 389 -42.32 -5.74 13.26
N ARG A 390 -43.51 -5.22 13.60
CA ARG A 390 -44.50 -5.88 14.47
C ARG A 390 -45.46 -6.81 13.73
N ARG A 391 -45.52 -6.74 12.40
CA ARG A 391 -46.52 -7.44 11.57
C ARG A 391 -45.84 -8.40 10.61
N SER A 392 -46.04 -9.70 10.81
CA SER A 392 -45.44 -10.75 9.98
C SER A 392 -45.94 -10.72 8.55
N ASP A 393 -47.22 -10.38 8.35
CA ASP A 393 -47.82 -10.22 7.02
C ASP A 393 -47.15 -9.10 6.22
N LEU A 394 -46.94 -7.93 6.82
CA LEU A 394 -46.26 -6.82 6.14
C LEU A 394 -44.78 -7.09 5.87
N LYS A 395 -44.10 -7.83 6.75
CA LYS A 395 -42.72 -8.29 6.48
C LYS A 395 -42.68 -9.16 5.24
N GLU A 396 -43.63 -10.08 5.11
CA GLU A 396 -43.69 -11.00 3.98
C GLU A 396 -44.07 -10.28 2.68
N ASP A 397 -45.00 -9.33 2.74
CA ASP A 397 -45.34 -8.46 1.61
C ASP A 397 -44.11 -7.69 1.10
N VAL A 398 -43.35 -7.07 2.00
CA VAL A 398 -42.13 -6.32 1.64
C VAL A 398 -41.11 -7.23 0.96
N LYS A 399 -40.83 -8.41 1.52
CA LYS A 399 -39.90 -9.37 0.90
C LYS A 399 -40.37 -9.77 -0.49
N THR A 400 -41.64 -10.15 -0.61
CA THR A 400 -42.21 -10.69 -1.84
C THR A 400 -42.17 -9.65 -2.96
N GLU A 401 -42.57 -8.42 -2.67
CA GLU A 401 -42.62 -7.36 -3.69
C GLU A 401 -41.22 -6.85 -4.07
N ILE A 402 -40.27 -6.76 -3.11
CA ILE A 402 -38.88 -6.41 -3.43
C ILE A 402 -38.23 -7.49 -4.30
N VAL A 403 -38.41 -8.78 -3.98
CA VAL A 403 -37.90 -9.89 -4.79
C VAL A 403 -38.40 -9.80 -6.23
N LYS A 404 -39.69 -9.50 -6.42
CA LYS A 404 -40.27 -9.33 -7.76
C LYS A 404 -39.69 -8.13 -8.50
N ALA A 405 -39.45 -7.02 -7.82
CA ALA A 405 -38.94 -5.78 -8.43
C ALA A 405 -37.46 -5.85 -8.82
N VAL A 406 -36.66 -6.65 -8.10
CA VAL A 406 -35.20 -6.75 -8.27
C VAL A 406 -34.77 -7.30 -9.62
N ASP A 407 -35.55 -8.21 -10.22
CA ASP A 407 -35.30 -8.83 -11.53
C ASP A 407 -33.82 -9.25 -11.76
N GLY A 408 -33.20 -9.85 -10.74
CA GLY A 408 -31.80 -10.30 -10.76
C GLY A 408 -30.73 -9.23 -10.47
N MET A 409 -31.08 -7.95 -10.34
CA MET A 409 -30.16 -6.85 -10.01
C MET A 409 -30.22 -6.54 -8.50
N PHE A 410 -29.37 -7.19 -7.70
CA PHE A 410 -29.38 -7.09 -6.24
C PHE A 410 -29.36 -5.64 -5.72
N LEU A 411 -28.66 -4.73 -6.39
CA LEU A 411 -28.63 -3.31 -6.04
C LEU A 411 -30.02 -2.67 -5.91
N LEU A 412 -30.99 -3.10 -6.73
CA LEU A 412 -32.37 -2.61 -6.63
C LEU A 412 -33.01 -2.95 -5.29
N ALA A 413 -32.62 -4.06 -4.65
CA ALA A 413 -33.14 -4.42 -3.34
C ALA A 413 -32.84 -3.34 -2.30
N GLN A 414 -31.61 -2.81 -2.33
CA GLN A 414 -31.18 -1.73 -1.44
C GLN A 414 -31.93 -0.42 -1.73
N LEU A 415 -32.08 -0.04 -3.00
CA LEU A 415 -32.76 1.20 -3.41
C LEU A 415 -34.26 1.16 -3.09
N HIS A 416 -34.92 0.04 -3.40
CA HIS A 416 -36.33 -0.16 -3.11
C HIS A 416 -36.58 -0.20 -1.60
N LEU A 417 -35.76 -0.91 -0.82
CA LEU A 417 -35.89 -0.92 0.63
C LEU A 417 -35.77 0.49 1.23
N SER A 418 -34.79 1.26 0.75
CA SER A 418 -34.58 2.66 1.19
C SER A 418 -35.79 3.55 0.90
N SER A 419 -36.51 3.29 -0.19
CA SER A 419 -37.73 4.04 -0.55
C SER A 419 -38.90 3.81 0.44
N LEU A 420 -38.85 2.74 1.23
CA LEU A 420 -39.91 2.34 2.17
C LEU A 420 -39.71 2.87 3.59
N ILE A 421 -38.49 3.31 3.94
CA ILE A 421 -38.13 3.75 5.31
C ILE A 421 -39.04 4.88 5.81
N GLY A 422 -39.38 5.85 4.95
CA GLY A 422 -40.17 7.03 5.34
C GLY A 422 -41.70 6.86 5.36
N LYS A 423 -42.24 5.65 5.14
CA LYS A 423 -43.69 5.45 5.01
C LYS A 423 -44.39 5.52 6.37
N ARG A 424 -45.43 6.36 6.48
CA ARG A 424 -46.10 6.67 7.77
C ARG A 424 -47.23 5.71 8.16
N SER A 425 -47.69 4.86 7.25
CA SER A 425 -48.80 3.93 7.53
C SER A 425 -48.72 2.68 6.68
N PRO A 426 -49.36 1.56 7.10
CA PRO A 426 -49.46 0.34 6.31
C PRO A 426 -50.05 0.57 4.90
N LYS A 427 -51.07 1.44 4.77
CA LYS A 427 -51.67 1.77 3.48
C LYS A 427 -50.67 2.49 2.56
N ALA A 428 -49.91 3.44 3.10
CA ALA A 428 -48.88 4.14 2.34
C ALA A 428 -47.71 3.22 1.94
N LEU A 429 -47.37 2.26 2.81
CA LEU A 429 -46.38 1.22 2.51
C LEU A 429 -46.87 0.33 1.36
N GLN A 430 -48.08 -0.22 1.46
CA GLN A 430 -48.65 -1.09 0.42
C GLN A 430 -48.81 -0.35 -0.93
N ALA A 431 -49.17 0.93 -0.91
CA ALA A 431 -49.20 1.75 -2.11
C ALA A 431 -47.81 1.89 -2.74
N ALA A 432 -46.77 2.08 -1.92
CA ALA A 432 -45.39 2.16 -2.39
C ALA A 432 -44.87 0.83 -2.94
N LEU A 433 -45.21 -0.30 -2.30
CA LEU A 433 -44.86 -1.64 -2.79
C LEU A 433 -45.45 -1.91 -4.18
N ARG A 434 -46.70 -1.49 -4.44
CA ARG A 434 -47.34 -1.63 -5.77
C ARG A 434 -46.72 -0.76 -6.86
N GLN A 435 -45.96 0.26 -6.47
CA GLN A 435 -45.27 1.18 -7.39
C GLN A 435 -43.81 0.79 -7.63
N LEU A 436 -43.33 -0.30 -7.03
CA LEU A 436 -41.99 -0.79 -7.32
C LEU A 436 -41.96 -1.27 -8.78
N HIS A 437 -41.18 -0.58 -9.58
CA HIS A 437 -41.01 -0.90 -11.00
C HIS A 437 -40.15 -2.16 -11.13
N ALA A 438 -40.58 -3.07 -12.00
CA ALA A 438 -39.81 -4.24 -12.43
C ALA A 438 -39.49 -4.12 -13.92
N GLY A 439 -38.40 -4.75 -14.37
CA GLY A 439 -38.01 -4.82 -15.77
C GLY A 439 -36.83 -3.94 -16.19
N PRO A 440 -36.57 -3.79 -17.51
CA PRO A 440 -35.29 -3.30 -18.03
C PRO A 440 -34.91 -1.88 -17.62
N GLU A 441 -35.88 -1.00 -17.34
CA GLU A 441 -35.64 0.38 -16.91
C GLU A 441 -35.88 0.60 -15.41
N ALA A 442 -36.16 -0.47 -14.64
CA ALA A 442 -36.46 -0.38 -13.21
C ALA A 442 -35.36 0.35 -12.42
N TYR A 443 -34.09 0.19 -12.84
CA TYR A 443 -32.97 0.88 -12.22
C TYR A 443 -32.99 2.39 -12.45
N ARG A 444 -33.40 2.87 -13.63
CA ARG A 444 -33.46 4.30 -13.93
C ARG A 444 -34.53 4.95 -13.04
N ASN A 445 -35.71 4.34 -12.95
CA ASN A 445 -36.77 4.82 -12.06
C ASN A 445 -36.33 4.79 -10.58
N ALA A 446 -35.62 3.74 -10.15
CA ALA A 446 -35.09 3.67 -8.79
C ALA A 446 -34.05 4.77 -8.48
N TYR A 447 -33.23 5.16 -9.47
CA TYR A 447 -32.31 6.30 -9.35
C TYR A 447 -33.04 7.64 -9.38
N ASP A 448 -34.02 7.83 -10.25
CA ASP A 448 -34.88 9.03 -10.26
C ASP A 448 -35.58 9.20 -8.91
N ASP A 449 -36.15 8.12 -8.36
CA ASP A 449 -36.75 8.12 -7.03
C ASP A 449 -35.72 8.44 -5.93
N ALA A 450 -34.47 8.00 -6.08
CA ALA A 450 -33.40 8.35 -5.16
C ALA A 450 -33.05 9.84 -5.22
N MET A 451 -32.95 10.41 -6.43
CA MET A 451 -32.73 11.84 -6.62
C MET A 451 -33.89 12.68 -6.08
N VAL A 452 -35.15 12.24 -6.26
CA VAL A 452 -36.32 12.88 -5.66
C VAL A 452 -36.29 12.82 -4.14
N ARG A 453 -35.79 11.72 -3.54
CA ARG A 453 -35.59 11.64 -2.09
C ARG A 453 -34.53 12.62 -1.60
N ILE A 454 -33.43 12.77 -2.35
CA ILE A 454 -32.36 13.73 -2.04
C ILE A 454 -32.90 15.16 -2.07
N LYS A 455 -33.62 15.54 -3.13
CA LYS A 455 -34.25 16.87 -3.27
C LYS A 455 -35.39 17.18 -2.29
N ARG A 456 -35.76 16.23 -1.43
CA ARG A 456 -36.79 16.40 -0.39
C ARG A 456 -36.20 16.46 1.00
N GLN A 457 -34.88 16.38 1.14
CA GLN A 457 -34.20 16.57 2.40
C GLN A 457 -34.29 18.04 2.83
N VAL A 458 -33.85 18.33 4.06
CA VAL A 458 -33.68 19.73 4.49
C VAL A 458 -32.57 20.38 3.65
N THR A 459 -32.63 21.70 3.47
CA THR A 459 -31.80 22.45 2.51
C THR A 459 -30.31 22.10 2.59
N ASP A 460 -29.72 22.13 3.78
CA ASP A 460 -28.28 21.86 3.94
C ASP A 460 -27.90 20.40 3.59
N GLN A 461 -28.80 19.44 3.85
CA GLN A 461 -28.58 18.04 3.50
C GLN A 461 -28.74 17.78 2.00
N GLU A 462 -29.72 18.44 1.38
CA GLU A 462 -29.87 18.43 -0.08
C GLU A 462 -28.63 19.00 -0.75
N GLU A 463 -28.17 20.18 -0.30
CA GLU A 463 -26.98 20.84 -0.85
C GLU A 463 -25.74 19.95 -0.72
N LEU A 464 -25.47 19.43 0.47
CA LEU A 464 -24.35 18.50 0.70
C LEU A 464 -24.43 17.28 -0.22
N ALA A 465 -25.60 16.64 -0.35
CA ALA A 465 -25.78 15.47 -1.21
C ALA A 465 -25.55 15.80 -2.69
N MET A 466 -26.05 16.94 -3.15
CA MET A 466 -25.90 17.39 -4.54
C MET A 466 -24.45 17.72 -4.86
N GLN A 467 -23.72 18.37 -3.95
CA GLN A 467 -22.30 18.66 -4.11
C GLN A 467 -21.45 17.37 -4.12
N VAL A 468 -21.69 16.44 -3.18
CA VAL A 468 -21.00 15.14 -3.14
C VAL A 468 -21.19 14.40 -4.47
N LEU A 469 -22.43 14.28 -4.95
CA LEU A 469 -22.73 13.59 -6.20
C LEU A 469 -22.14 14.31 -7.41
N SER A 470 -22.17 15.65 -7.46
CA SER A 470 -21.59 16.40 -8.58
C SER A 470 -20.08 16.19 -8.68
N TRP A 471 -19.37 16.22 -7.55
CA TRP A 471 -17.93 15.99 -7.51
C TRP A 471 -17.56 14.58 -7.93
N ILE A 472 -18.22 13.55 -7.37
CA ILE A 472 -17.92 12.15 -7.73
C ILE A 472 -18.21 11.86 -9.21
N THR A 473 -19.23 12.52 -9.79
CA THR A 473 -19.64 12.32 -11.18
C THR A 473 -18.74 13.06 -12.16
N CYS A 474 -18.39 14.31 -11.85
CA CYS A 474 -17.70 15.19 -12.81
C CYS A 474 -16.17 15.17 -12.65
N ALA A 475 -15.64 14.65 -11.54
CA ALA A 475 -14.20 14.63 -11.30
C ALA A 475 -13.45 13.82 -12.38
N ARG A 476 -12.27 14.31 -12.77
CA ARG A 476 -11.43 13.71 -13.82
C ARG A 476 -10.73 12.42 -13.39
N ARG A 477 -10.67 12.19 -12.09
CA ARG A 477 -10.21 10.93 -11.48
C ARG A 477 -11.01 10.66 -10.20
N PRO A 478 -11.01 9.42 -9.68
CA PRO A 478 -11.53 9.14 -8.35
C PRO A 478 -10.88 10.04 -7.29
N LEU A 479 -11.71 10.53 -6.36
CA LEU A 479 -11.28 11.35 -5.23
C LEU A 479 -11.28 10.51 -3.95
N THR A 480 -10.33 10.80 -3.07
CA THR A 480 -10.40 10.34 -1.68
C THR A 480 -11.47 11.11 -0.92
N SER A 481 -11.96 10.55 0.18
CA SER A 481 -12.90 11.20 1.09
C SER A 481 -12.32 12.51 1.62
N THR A 482 -11.03 12.53 1.96
CA THR A 482 -10.33 13.73 2.44
C THR A 482 -10.22 14.82 1.37
N GLU A 483 -9.89 14.45 0.13
CA GLU A 483 -9.91 15.40 -0.99
C GLU A 483 -11.30 16.01 -1.18
N LEU A 484 -12.36 15.19 -1.12
CA LEU A 484 -13.71 15.68 -1.26
C LEU A 484 -14.15 16.54 -0.06
N GLN A 485 -13.79 16.18 1.17
CA GLN A 485 -14.05 17.01 2.35
C GLN A 485 -13.44 18.41 2.18
N HIS A 486 -12.19 18.48 1.72
CA HIS A 486 -11.52 19.75 1.43
C HIS A 486 -12.27 20.53 0.34
N ALA A 487 -12.70 19.87 -0.73
CA ALA A 487 -13.44 20.53 -1.81
C ALA A 487 -14.78 21.11 -1.34
N LEU A 488 -15.49 20.39 -0.47
CA LEU A 488 -16.78 20.82 0.07
C LEU A 488 -16.65 21.92 1.13
N ALA A 489 -15.50 22.03 1.80
CA ALA A 489 -15.23 23.05 2.81
C ALA A 489 -14.68 24.37 2.24
N VAL A 490 -14.47 24.48 0.92
CA VAL A 490 -13.98 25.71 0.30
C VAL A 490 -15.07 26.77 0.20
N GLU A 491 -14.86 27.90 0.86
CA GLU A 491 -15.72 29.08 0.77
C GLU A 491 -15.16 30.08 -0.26
N PRO A 492 -15.91 30.42 -1.32
CA PRO A 492 -15.47 31.46 -2.27
C PRO A 492 -15.23 32.79 -1.58
N GLY A 493 -14.04 33.36 -1.79
CA GLY A 493 -13.67 34.68 -1.28
C GLY A 493 -12.90 34.65 0.04
N GLU A 494 -12.86 33.50 0.73
CA GLU A 494 -12.05 33.34 1.93
C GLU A 494 -10.58 32.99 1.57
N PRO A 495 -9.61 33.50 2.34
CA PRO A 495 -8.19 33.35 2.02
C PRO A 495 -7.58 32.02 2.49
N GLU A 496 -8.29 31.25 3.32
CA GLU A 496 -7.81 30.01 3.95
C GLU A 496 -8.96 29.01 4.10
N LEU A 497 -8.63 27.73 4.24
CA LEU A 497 -9.61 26.67 4.50
C LEU A 497 -9.97 26.63 5.99
N ASP A 498 -11.24 26.86 6.33
CA ASP A 498 -11.73 26.60 7.68
C ASP A 498 -11.92 25.08 7.89
N LYS A 499 -11.17 24.53 8.83
CA LYS A 499 -11.23 23.10 9.18
C LYS A 499 -12.55 22.72 9.86
N GLU A 500 -13.24 23.68 10.47
CA GLU A 500 -14.55 23.46 11.10
C GLU A 500 -15.66 23.25 10.05
N ASN A 501 -15.42 23.65 8.79
CA ASN A 501 -16.34 23.41 7.68
C ASN A 501 -16.18 22.03 7.02
N LEU A 502 -15.22 21.20 7.47
CA LEU A 502 -15.01 19.87 6.90
C LEU A 502 -16.19 18.93 7.26
N PRO A 503 -17.01 18.50 6.27
CA PRO A 503 -18.14 17.63 6.55
C PRO A 503 -17.66 16.25 7.00
N GLN A 504 -18.39 15.59 7.89
CA GLN A 504 -18.05 14.22 8.28
C GLN A 504 -18.34 13.26 7.12
N VAL A 505 -17.42 12.34 6.85
CA VAL A 505 -17.56 11.36 5.75
C VAL A 505 -18.85 10.54 5.88
N LYS A 506 -19.25 10.20 7.10
CA LYS A 506 -20.51 9.48 7.35
C LYS A 506 -21.73 10.29 6.94
N ASP A 507 -21.72 11.59 7.18
CA ASP A 507 -22.83 12.48 6.83
C ASP A 507 -22.93 12.61 5.30
N MET A 508 -21.80 12.80 4.63
CA MET A 508 -21.70 12.82 3.15
C MET A 508 -22.32 11.56 2.52
N ILE A 509 -22.06 10.37 3.06
CA ILE A 509 -22.65 9.11 2.56
C ILE A 509 -24.15 9.04 2.87
N SER A 510 -24.54 9.42 4.10
CA SER A 510 -25.90 9.26 4.60
C SER A 510 -26.92 10.08 3.80
N VAL A 511 -26.55 11.28 3.36
CA VAL A 511 -27.44 12.19 2.61
C VAL A 511 -27.62 11.75 1.16
N CYS A 512 -26.71 10.96 0.59
CA CYS A 512 -26.77 10.52 -0.81
C CYS A 512 -27.71 9.34 -1.09
N ALA A 513 -28.65 9.02 -0.19
CA ALA A 513 -29.72 8.03 -0.39
C ALA A 513 -29.25 6.64 -0.89
N GLY A 514 -28.05 6.21 -0.47
CA GLY A 514 -27.45 4.92 -0.84
C GLY A 514 -26.80 4.89 -2.23
N LEU A 515 -26.65 6.03 -2.90
CA LEU A 515 -25.98 6.14 -4.20
C LEU A 515 -24.45 6.24 -4.11
N VAL A 516 -23.93 6.52 -2.91
CA VAL A 516 -22.50 6.74 -2.64
C VAL A 516 -22.01 5.74 -1.61
N THR A 517 -20.75 5.32 -1.77
CA THR A 517 -20.02 4.46 -0.85
C THR A 517 -18.58 4.92 -0.75
N VAL A 518 -17.92 4.63 0.38
CA VAL A 518 -16.49 4.88 0.55
C VAL A 518 -15.79 3.55 0.64
N ASP A 519 -14.72 3.44 -0.14
CA ASP A 519 -13.79 2.34 -0.03
C ASP A 519 -12.92 2.54 1.23
N GLU A 520 -13.10 1.68 2.23
CA GLU A 520 -12.46 1.82 3.54
C GLU A 520 -10.92 1.77 3.49
N GLN A 521 -10.33 1.30 2.38
CA GLN A 521 -8.88 1.08 2.26
C GLN A 521 -8.17 2.16 1.46
N SER A 522 -8.71 2.49 0.29
CA SER A 522 -8.17 3.58 -0.52
C SER A 522 -8.66 4.95 -0.04
N GLY A 523 -9.66 4.97 0.84
CA GLY A 523 -10.37 6.19 1.21
C GLY A 523 -11.17 6.78 0.04
N ILE A 524 -11.25 6.09 -1.11
CA ILE A 524 -11.90 6.63 -2.30
C ILE A 524 -13.41 6.66 -2.11
N ILE A 525 -13.99 7.83 -2.30
CA ILE A 525 -15.44 8.02 -2.31
C ILE A 525 -15.96 7.87 -3.74
N ARG A 526 -16.97 7.01 -3.92
CA ARG A 526 -17.45 6.62 -5.25
C ARG A 526 -18.95 6.32 -5.27
N LEU A 527 -19.50 6.25 -6.49
CA LEU A 527 -20.85 5.77 -6.70
C LEU A 527 -20.93 4.28 -6.35
N VAL A 528 -22.08 3.87 -5.82
CA VAL A 528 -22.32 2.51 -5.32
C VAL A 528 -22.13 1.44 -6.40
N HIS A 529 -22.38 1.79 -7.66
CA HIS A 529 -22.31 0.85 -8.77
C HIS A 529 -22.10 1.55 -10.12
N TYR A 530 -21.56 0.82 -11.11
CA TYR A 530 -21.27 1.37 -12.44
C TYR A 530 -22.54 1.88 -13.16
N THR A 531 -23.71 1.23 -12.96
CA THR A 531 -24.98 1.69 -13.56
C THR A 531 -25.42 3.04 -13.03
N THR A 532 -25.05 3.37 -11.79
CA THR A 532 -25.26 4.70 -11.21
C THR A 532 -24.41 5.75 -11.93
N GLN A 533 -23.18 5.38 -12.30
CA GLN A 533 -22.32 6.24 -13.11
C GLN A 533 -22.92 6.48 -14.50
N VAL A 534 -23.31 5.42 -15.22
CA VAL A 534 -23.95 5.56 -16.55
C VAL A 534 -25.21 6.42 -16.48
N TYR A 535 -26.02 6.25 -15.43
CA TYR A 535 -27.20 7.09 -15.20
C TYR A 535 -26.83 8.56 -15.07
N PHE A 536 -25.84 8.90 -14.23
CA PHE A 536 -25.42 10.28 -14.03
C PHE A 536 -24.69 10.88 -15.23
N GLU A 537 -23.93 10.10 -16.01
CA GLU A 537 -23.35 10.56 -17.27
C GLU A 537 -24.43 10.96 -18.28
N GLN A 538 -25.52 10.19 -18.36
CA GLN A 538 -26.66 10.48 -19.25
C GLN A 538 -27.53 11.64 -18.75
N THR A 539 -27.61 11.84 -17.43
CA THR A 539 -28.49 12.83 -16.79
C THR A 539 -27.72 14.01 -16.19
N GLN A 540 -26.41 14.14 -16.49
CA GLN A 540 -25.52 15.13 -15.89
C GLN A 540 -26.06 16.56 -16.07
N LYS A 541 -26.53 16.91 -17.28
CA LYS A 541 -27.09 18.23 -17.57
C LYS A 541 -28.40 18.51 -16.83
N GLN A 542 -29.15 17.47 -16.46
CA GLN A 542 -30.40 17.59 -15.72
C GLN A 542 -30.14 17.82 -14.23
N TRP A 543 -29.22 17.04 -13.64
CA TRP A 543 -28.98 17.07 -12.19
C TRP A 543 -27.87 18.04 -11.77
N PHE A 544 -26.86 18.22 -12.62
CA PHE A 544 -25.64 18.96 -12.32
C PHE A 544 -25.27 19.99 -13.42
N PRO A 545 -26.19 20.86 -13.86
CA PRO A 545 -25.96 21.76 -14.99
C PRO A 545 -24.76 22.71 -14.79
N ASN A 546 -24.46 23.08 -13.54
CA ASN A 546 -23.42 24.05 -13.19
C ASN A 546 -22.17 23.41 -12.56
N ALA A 547 -22.08 22.07 -12.52
CA ALA A 547 -21.01 21.40 -11.77
C ALA A 547 -19.60 21.75 -12.26
N GLU A 548 -19.38 21.86 -13.57
CA GLU A 548 -18.08 22.24 -14.13
C GLU A 548 -17.65 23.65 -13.67
N ALA A 549 -18.60 24.58 -13.58
CA ALA A 549 -18.34 25.94 -13.11
C ALA A 549 -18.01 25.98 -11.62
N GLU A 550 -18.79 25.26 -10.80
CA GLU A 550 -18.56 25.20 -9.35
C GLU A 550 -17.24 24.50 -9.00
N ILE A 551 -16.92 23.37 -9.67
CA ILE A 551 -15.67 22.66 -9.47
C ILE A 551 -14.48 23.55 -9.88
N THR A 552 -14.59 24.27 -10.99
CA THR A 552 -13.57 25.24 -11.42
C THR A 552 -13.37 26.31 -10.35
N ARG A 553 -14.46 26.92 -9.88
CA ARG A 553 -14.46 27.99 -8.86
C ARG A 553 -13.81 27.51 -7.56
N ILE A 554 -14.20 26.33 -7.06
CA ILE A 554 -13.65 25.74 -5.84
C ILE A 554 -12.16 25.43 -6.01
N CYS A 555 -11.76 24.76 -7.10
CA CYS A 555 -10.35 24.44 -7.34
C CYS A 555 -9.49 25.70 -7.36
N VAL A 556 -9.92 26.74 -8.08
CA VAL A 556 -9.15 27.98 -8.20
C VAL A 556 -9.11 28.77 -6.89
N THR A 557 -10.22 28.78 -6.13
CA THR A 557 -10.24 29.38 -4.78
C THR A 557 -9.24 28.66 -3.88
N TYR A 558 -9.26 27.33 -3.87
CA TYR A 558 -8.31 26.51 -3.10
C TYR A 558 -6.85 26.81 -3.49
N LEU A 559 -6.55 26.89 -4.79
CA LEU A 559 -5.21 27.23 -5.29
C LEU A 559 -4.78 28.66 -4.97
N SER A 560 -5.70 29.51 -4.52
CA SER A 560 -5.45 30.92 -4.19
C SER A 560 -5.32 31.17 -2.69
N PHE A 561 -5.35 30.13 -1.84
CA PHE A 561 -5.18 30.30 -0.40
C PHE A 561 -3.80 30.84 -0.01
N LYS A 562 -3.75 31.58 1.10
CA LYS A 562 -2.54 32.25 1.63
C LYS A 562 -1.35 31.30 1.83
N VAL A 563 -1.60 30.05 2.17
CA VAL A 563 -0.55 29.02 2.33
C VAL A 563 0.28 28.82 1.05
N PHE A 564 -0.27 29.18 -0.12
CA PHE A 564 0.40 29.08 -1.43
C PHE A 564 1.04 30.40 -1.90
N GLU A 565 0.86 31.51 -1.17
CA GLU A 565 1.47 32.82 -1.51
C GLU A 565 3.00 32.81 -1.42
N ASN A 566 3.59 31.83 -0.73
CA ASN A 566 5.04 31.60 -0.73
C ASN A 566 5.56 31.12 -2.10
N GLY A 567 4.68 30.81 -3.05
CA GLY A 567 5.04 30.46 -4.42
C GLY A 567 5.73 29.10 -4.54
N PHE A 568 6.76 29.04 -5.38
CA PHE A 568 7.48 27.82 -5.74
C PHE A 568 8.25 27.18 -4.56
N CYS A 569 8.06 25.88 -4.31
CA CYS A 569 8.86 25.12 -3.35
C CYS A 569 10.30 24.91 -3.86
N GLN A 570 11.30 25.19 -3.04
CA GLN A 570 12.71 25.10 -3.45
C GLN A 570 13.25 23.67 -3.40
N THR A 571 12.62 22.78 -2.64
CA THR A 571 13.03 21.37 -2.49
C THR A 571 11.88 20.40 -2.73
N ASP A 572 12.24 19.14 -3.02
CA ASP A 572 11.26 18.05 -3.11
C ASP A 572 10.51 17.88 -1.79
N ASP A 573 11.22 17.95 -0.65
CA ASP A 573 10.64 17.81 0.69
C ASP A 573 9.57 18.89 0.97
N GLU A 574 9.83 20.15 0.62
CA GLU A 574 8.86 21.24 0.75
C GLU A 574 7.61 21.02 -0.11
N LEU A 575 7.79 20.47 -1.33
CA LEU A 575 6.66 20.14 -2.21
C LEU A 575 5.85 18.96 -1.67
N GLU A 576 6.53 17.93 -1.16
CA GLU A 576 5.89 16.76 -0.55
C GLU A 576 5.11 17.13 0.71
N GLU A 577 5.67 17.98 1.57
CA GLU A 577 4.98 18.51 2.75
C GLU A 577 3.74 19.33 2.36
N ARG A 578 3.85 20.16 1.32
CA ARG A 578 2.70 20.93 0.79
C ARG A 578 1.61 20.01 0.27
N LEU A 579 1.95 18.97 -0.49
CA LEU A 579 0.99 18.00 -1.03
C LEU A 579 0.32 17.20 0.10
N TRP A 580 1.09 16.80 1.11
CA TRP A 580 0.58 16.05 2.26
C TRP A 580 -0.38 16.90 3.12
N SER A 581 -0.02 18.16 3.38
CA SER A 581 -0.81 19.07 4.21
C SER A 581 -2.06 19.61 3.52
N ASN A 582 -2.12 19.52 2.18
CA ASN A 582 -3.21 20.07 1.37
C ASN A 582 -3.80 19.01 0.42
N PRO A 583 -4.62 18.08 0.93
CA PRO A 583 -5.20 16.97 0.19
C PRO A 583 -5.73 17.29 -1.21
N LEU A 584 -6.54 18.37 -1.37
CA LEU A 584 -7.13 18.72 -2.67
C LEU A 584 -6.13 19.36 -3.65
N TYR A 585 -4.98 19.85 -3.18
CA TYR A 585 -4.08 20.71 -3.95
C TYR A 585 -3.63 20.09 -5.26
N GLN A 586 -3.26 18.80 -5.23
CA GLN A 586 -2.81 18.08 -6.42
C GLN A 586 -3.93 17.93 -7.46
N TYR A 587 -5.12 17.56 -7.00
CA TYR A 587 -6.28 17.45 -7.89
C TYR A 587 -6.60 18.82 -8.49
N ALA A 588 -6.71 19.85 -7.66
CA ALA A 588 -7.04 21.21 -8.09
C ALA A 588 -6.04 21.69 -9.14
N ALA A 589 -4.73 21.67 -8.84
CA ALA A 589 -3.68 22.17 -9.73
C ALA A 589 -3.65 21.47 -11.10
N ARG A 590 -3.94 20.16 -11.14
CA ARG A 590 -3.89 19.35 -12.36
C ARG A 590 -5.19 19.29 -13.15
N ASN A 591 -6.34 19.65 -12.57
CA ASN A 591 -7.63 19.38 -13.21
C ASN A 591 -8.56 20.59 -13.36
N TRP A 592 -8.33 21.69 -12.62
CA TRP A 592 -9.23 22.86 -12.66
C TRP A 592 -9.49 23.36 -14.08
N PHE A 593 -8.47 23.35 -14.94
CA PHE A 593 -8.58 23.85 -16.32
C PHE A 593 -9.42 22.94 -17.22
N HIS A 594 -9.42 21.63 -16.98
CA HIS A 594 -10.29 20.70 -17.73
C HIS A 594 -11.77 20.99 -17.45
N HIS A 595 -12.10 21.44 -16.24
CA HIS A 595 -13.44 21.90 -15.89
C HIS A 595 -13.73 23.27 -16.51
N ALA A 596 -12.73 24.16 -16.52
CA ALA A 596 -12.83 25.50 -17.10
C ALA A 596 -13.06 25.51 -18.64
N HIS A 597 -12.62 24.49 -19.37
CA HIS A 597 -12.88 24.39 -20.83
C HIS A 597 -14.34 24.07 -21.15
N ASN A 598 -15.05 23.45 -20.21
CA ASN A 598 -16.43 23.00 -20.40
C ASN A 598 -17.46 24.07 -20.02
N ILE A 599 -17.02 25.26 -19.60
CA ILE A 599 -17.90 26.36 -19.19
C ILE A 599 -17.91 27.49 -20.22
N PRO A 600 -19.08 28.08 -20.51
CA PRO A 600 -19.20 29.13 -21.52
C PRO A 600 -18.61 30.48 -21.07
N ILE A 601 -18.55 30.73 -19.77
CA ILE A 601 -18.06 31.98 -19.18
C ILE A 601 -17.14 31.63 -18.02
N LEU A 602 -15.89 32.08 -18.08
CA LEU A 602 -14.91 31.91 -17.00
C LEU A 602 -15.29 32.80 -15.80
N SER A 603 -15.15 32.28 -14.59
CA SER A 603 -15.35 33.07 -13.38
C SER A 603 -14.23 34.11 -13.20
N PRO A 604 -14.51 35.30 -12.63
CA PRO A 604 -13.48 36.29 -12.34
C PRO A 604 -12.33 35.74 -11.50
N SER A 605 -12.62 34.83 -10.57
CA SER A 605 -11.63 34.16 -9.73
C SER A 605 -10.53 33.42 -10.52
N VAL A 606 -10.82 32.93 -11.73
CA VAL A 606 -9.81 32.35 -12.63
C VAL A 606 -8.78 33.40 -13.04
N ILE A 607 -9.25 34.60 -13.36
CA ILE A 607 -8.38 35.71 -13.76
C ILE A 607 -7.56 36.18 -12.56
N ASP A 608 -8.19 36.39 -11.40
CA ASP A 608 -7.51 36.80 -10.16
C ASP A 608 -6.38 35.82 -9.79
N PHE A 609 -6.65 34.52 -9.91
CA PHE A 609 -5.63 33.47 -9.71
C PHE A 609 -4.49 33.58 -10.71
N LEU A 610 -4.78 33.77 -12.00
CA LEU A 610 -3.76 33.88 -13.05
C LEU A 610 -2.93 35.17 -12.93
N GLU A 611 -3.47 36.24 -12.34
CA GLU A 611 -2.73 37.47 -12.05
C GLU A 611 -1.77 37.31 -10.85
N SER A 612 -2.05 36.39 -9.94
CA SER A 612 -1.15 36.07 -8.82
C SER A 612 0.06 35.25 -9.28
N LYS A 613 1.23 35.92 -9.37
CA LYS A 613 2.49 35.27 -9.71
C LYS A 613 2.84 34.11 -8.77
N ALA A 614 2.68 34.30 -7.47
CA ALA A 614 3.00 33.25 -6.49
C ALA A 614 2.11 32.01 -6.66
N ASN A 615 0.79 32.20 -6.75
CA ASN A 615 -0.15 31.09 -6.85
C ASN A 615 0.00 30.35 -8.18
N THR A 616 0.26 31.07 -9.28
CA THR A 616 0.52 30.45 -10.59
C THR A 616 1.83 29.65 -10.61
N GLU A 617 2.91 30.17 -10.03
CA GLU A 617 4.16 29.42 -9.88
C GLU A 617 3.94 28.15 -9.03
N ALA A 618 3.27 28.28 -7.88
CA ALA A 618 3.00 27.16 -6.97
C ALA A 618 2.15 26.06 -7.62
N ALA A 619 1.08 26.42 -8.35
CA ALA A 619 0.21 25.46 -9.01
C ALA A 619 0.90 24.81 -10.22
N SER A 620 1.66 25.59 -10.99
CA SER A 620 2.40 25.09 -12.16
C SER A 620 3.45 24.05 -11.77
N GLN A 621 4.08 24.20 -10.60
CA GLN A 621 5.04 23.24 -10.07
C GLN A 621 4.44 21.84 -9.97
N VAL A 622 3.25 21.71 -9.35
CA VAL A 622 2.57 20.42 -9.18
C VAL A 622 2.08 19.83 -10.51
N MET A 623 1.68 20.71 -11.43
CA MET A 623 1.22 20.29 -12.75
C MET A 623 2.35 19.71 -13.60
N MET A 624 3.56 20.27 -13.50
CA MET A 624 4.72 19.84 -14.31
C MET A 624 5.61 18.82 -13.62
N ALA A 625 5.64 18.78 -12.29
CA ALA A 625 6.49 17.85 -11.55
C ALA A 625 5.99 16.40 -11.72
N PHE A 626 6.91 15.50 -12.06
CA PHE A 626 6.66 14.08 -12.22
C PHE A 626 7.72 13.26 -11.48
N LYS A 627 7.29 12.44 -10.53
CA LYS A 627 8.16 11.58 -9.73
C LYS A 627 8.09 10.15 -10.27
N GLU A 628 9.11 9.74 -11.02
CA GLU A 628 9.22 8.41 -11.63
C GLU A 628 9.45 7.27 -10.62
N GLY A 629 9.81 7.60 -9.37
CA GLY A 629 9.98 6.64 -8.30
C GLY A 629 10.53 7.24 -7.01
N PRO A 630 10.70 6.44 -5.94
CA PRO A 630 11.10 6.91 -4.62
C PRO A 630 12.50 7.56 -4.58
N TRP A 631 13.36 7.20 -5.52
CA TRP A 631 14.79 7.57 -5.53
C TRP A 631 15.11 8.77 -6.42
N HIS A 632 14.13 9.36 -7.10
CA HIS A 632 14.33 10.54 -7.95
C HIS A 632 14.37 11.82 -7.09
N SER A 633 15.53 12.46 -7.07
CA SER A 633 15.75 13.78 -6.44
C SER A 633 15.64 14.92 -7.44
N ASN A 634 15.24 16.10 -6.97
CA ASN A 634 15.02 17.33 -7.72
C ASN A 634 13.89 17.24 -8.77
N TYR A 635 12.92 16.33 -8.57
CA TYR A 635 11.80 16.21 -9.51
C TYR A 635 10.85 17.42 -9.46
N SER A 636 10.86 18.17 -8.35
CA SER A 636 10.10 19.40 -8.15
C SER A 636 10.66 20.61 -8.92
N GLN A 637 11.89 20.52 -9.43
CA GLN A 637 12.61 21.63 -10.06
C GLN A 637 12.24 21.76 -11.54
N VAL A 638 11.00 22.21 -11.76
CA VAL A 638 10.44 22.48 -13.08
C VAL A 638 10.54 23.97 -13.42
N PRO A 639 10.47 24.33 -14.72
CA PRO A 639 10.48 25.72 -15.11
C PRO A 639 9.34 26.53 -14.48
N ARG A 640 9.69 27.63 -13.82
CA ARG A 640 8.74 28.58 -13.22
C ARG A 640 8.14 29.47 -14.31
N PRO A 641 6.80 29.55 -14.43
CA PRO A 641 6.15 30.47 -15.35
C PRO A 641 6.48 31.90 -14.97
N GLY A 642 6.69 32.78 -15.97
CA GLY A 642 6.93 34.20 -15.69
C GLY A 642 5.66 34.95 -15.24
N THR A 643 4.50 34.47 -15.69
CA THR A 643 3.16 35.04 -15.46
C THR A 643 2.06 33.99 -15.68
N GLY A 644 0.83 34.24 -15.23
CA GLY A 644 -0.32 33.41 -15.58
C GLY A 644 -0.64 33.32 -17.07
N ALA A 645 -0.13 34.23 -17.90
CA ALA A 645 -0.26 34.12 -19.36
C ALA A 645 0.45 32.88 -19.92
N HIS A 646 1.58 32.45 -19.32
CA HIS A 646 2.25 31.19 -19.68
C HIS A 646 1.35 30.00 -19.40
N LEU A 647 0.73 29.99 -18.21
CA LEU A 647 -0.16 28.93 -17.78
C LEU A 647 -1.43 28.89 -18.65
N ALA A 648 -2.07 30.02 -18.88
CA ALA A 648 -3.22 30.14 -19.78
C ALA A 648 -2.88 29.66 -21.21
N ALA A 649 -1.68 30.01 -21.70
CA ALA A 649 -1.23 29.60 -23.02
C ALA A 649 -0.97 28.09 -23.14
N TYR A 650 -0.33 27.49 -22.14
CA TYR A 650 -0.09 26.04 -22.07
C TYR A 650 -1.39 25.23 -21.95
N LEU A 651 -2.33 25.75 -21.17
CA LEU A 651 -3.61 25.09 -20.91
C LEU A 651 -4.64 25.28 -22.02
N GLY A 652 -4.44 26.23 -22.95
CA GLY A 652 -5.40 26.51 -24.02
C GLY A 652 -6.55 27.45 -23.64
N LEU A 653 -6.41 28.21 -22.54
CA LEU A 653 -7.45 29.10 -22.02
C LEU A 653 -7.48 30.43 -22.80
N GLU A 654 -7.99 30.38 -24.02
CA GLU A 654 -8.01 31.50 -24.97
C GLU A 654 -8.65 32.77 -24.37
N GLU A 655 -9.84 32.66 -23.77
CA GLU A 655 -10.53 33.82 -23.19
C GLU A 655 -9.80 34.40 -21.98
N ALA A 656 -9.21 33.57 -21.13
CA ALA A 656 -8.40 34.05 -20.01
C ALA A 656 -7.17 34.81 -20.52
N LEU A 657 -6.48 34.26 -21.54
CA LEU A 657 -5.32 34.90 -22.14
C LEU A 657 -5.68 36.23 -22.81
N LYS A 658 -6.83 36.31 -23.51
CA LYS A 658 -7.34 37.57 -24.07
C LYS A 658 -7.52 38.64 -22.99
N ILE A 659 -8.09 38.27 -21.84
CA ILE A 659 -8.30 39.20 -20.72
C ILE A 659 -6.96 39.66 -20.16
N LEU A 660 -6.02 38.75 -19.90
CA LEU A 660 -4.69 39.07 -19.37
C LEU A 660 -3.89 40.00 -20.30
N LEU A 661 -3.93 39.77 -21.63
CA LEU A 661 -3.21 40.56 -22.63
C LEU A 661 -3.79 41.97 -22.85
N ARG A 662 -5.09 42.15 -22.56
CA ARG A 662 -5.75 43.49 -22.55
C ARG A 662 -5.39 44.29 -21.29
N GLY A 663 -5.01 43.61 -20.22
CA GLY A 663 -4.48 44.21 -19.01
C GLY A 663 -3.02 44.65 -19.16
N SER A 664 -2.25 44.54 -18.08
CA SER A 664 -0.84 44.95 -18.03
C SER A 664 0.15 43.87 -18.48
N CYS A 665 -0.31 42.67 -18.85
CA CYS A 665 0.56 41.57 -19.24
C CYS A 665 1.06 41.73 -20.69
N PHE A 666 2.39 41.71 -20.88
CA PHE A 666 2.98 41.67 -22.22
C PHE A 666 3.05 40.23 -22.74
N PRO A 667 2.83 39.99 -24.06
CA PRO A 667 2.81 38.66 -24.65
C PRO A 667 4.19 37.98 -24.69
N ASP A 668 5.29 38.74 -24.58
CA ASP A 668 6.67 38.23 -24.61
C ASP A 668 7.34 38.19 -23.24
N LEU A 669 6.58 38.30 -22.15
CA LEU A 669 7.16 38.08 -20.82
C LEU A 669 7.77 36.69 -20.78
N LYS A 670 9.00 36.63 -20.25
CA LYS A 670 9.79 35.42 -20.24
C LYS A 670 9.67 34.69 -18.90
N ASP A 671 9.59 33.38 -18.98
CA ASP A 671 9.68 32.48 -17.83
C ASP A 671 11.13 32.33 -17.33
N SER A 672 11.34 31.50 -16.30
CA SER A 672 12.68 31.24 -15.74
C SER A 672 13.69 30.62 -16.72
N CYS A 673 13.25 30.03 -17.83
CA CYS A 673 14.09 29.49 -18.91
C CYS A 673 14.08 30.39 -20.16
N SER A 674 13.69 31.66 -20.00
CA SER A 674 13.57 32.63 -21.09
C SER A 674 12.52 32.30 -22.17
N ARG A 675 11.55 31.42 -21.89
CA ARG A 675 10.48 31.04 -22.83
C ARG A 675 9.30 31.99 -22.70
N THR A 676 8.61 32.24 -23.81
CA THR A 676 7.40 33.09 -23.87
C THR A 676 6.12 32.25 -23.75
N PRO A 677 4.95 32.87 -23.47
CA PRO A 677 3.64 32.24 -23.61
C PRO A 677 3.45 31.52 -24.96
N LEU A 678 3.96 32.09 -26.06
CA LEU A 678 3.90 31.45 -27.38
C LEU A 678 4.68 30.13 -27.42
N SER A 679 5.84 30.07 -26.75
CA SER A 679 6.63 28.84 -26.63
C SER A 679 5.87 27.78 -25.84
N TRP A 680 5.18 28.16 -24.75
CA TRP A 680 4.37 27.25 -23.93
C TRP A 680 3.16 26.70 -24.69
N ALA A 681 2.47 27.55 -25.46
CA ALA A 681 1.38 27.14 -26.34
C ALA A 681 1.86 26.17 -27.43
N ALA A 682 3.05 26.42 -27.99
CA ALA A 682 3.65 25.59 -29.03
C ALA A 682 4.04 24.19 -28.52
N VAL A 683 4.58 24.07 -27.29
CA VAL A 683 4.86 22.77 -26.65
C VAL A 683 3.60 21.90 -26.54
N LYS A 684 2.44 22.51 -26.24
CA LYS A 684 1.17 21.79 -26.06
C LYS A 684 0.27 21.73 -27.31
N GLY A 685 0.67 22.35 -28.42
CA GLY A 685 -0.11 22.32 -29.65
C GLY A 685 -1.39 23.17 -29.61
N GLN A 686 -1.42 24.23 -28.79
CA GLN A 686 -2.62 25.03 -28.54
C GLN A 686 -2.92 26.01 -29.69
N GLU A 687 -3.50 25.50 -30.78
CA GLU A 687 -3.69 26.26 -32.03
C GLU A 687 -4.41 27.60 -31.87
N ALA A 688 -5.51 27.65 -31.09
CA ALA A 688 -6.32 28.85 -30.92
C ALA A 688 -5.55 29.94 -30.16
N VAL A 689 -4.81 29.55 -29.13
CA VAL A 689 -3.91 30.42 -28.37
C VAL A 689 -2.77 30.93 -29.24
N VAL A 690 -2.15 30.06 -30.06
CA VAL A 690 -1.08 30.46 -30.98
C VAL A 690 -1.60 31.53 -31.96
N LYS A 691 -2.78 31.31 -32.57
CA LYS A 691 -3.41 32.31 -33.44
C LYS A 691 -3.61 33.64 -32.71
N LEU A 692 -4.16 33.60 -31.49
CA LEU A 692 -4.36 34.80 -30.68
C LEU A 692 -3.06 35.57 -30.44
N LEU A 693 -2.00 34.88 -30.01
CA LEU A 693 -0.70 35.50 -29.75
C LEU A 693 -0.06 36.06 -31.02
N LEU A 694 -0.17 35.37 -32.15
CA LEU A 694 0.35 35.84 -33.44
C LEU A 694 -0.39 37.07 -34.00
N THR A 695 -1.64 37.31 -33.58
CA THR A 695 -2.37 38.54 -33.94
C THR A 695 -1.96 39.75 -33.08
N ASP A 696 -1.28 39.53 -31.96
CA ASP A 696 -0.78 40.61 -31.12
C ASP A 696 0.55 41.13 -31.68
N THR A 697 0.54 42.34 -32.23
CA THR A 697 1.73 42.97 -32.83
C THR A 697 2.89 43.19 -31.85
N ARG A 698 2.66 43.01 -30.54
CA ARG A 698 3.68 43.10 -29.50
C ARG A 698 4.43 41.77 -29.27
N ALA A 699 4.00 40.67 -29.91
CA ALA A 699 4.60 39.36 -29.74
C ALA A 699 5.70 39.09 -30.77
N ASP A 700 6.88 38.66 -30.30
CA ASP A 700 8.01 38.22 -31.10
C ASP A 700 7.93 36.71 -31.34
N VAL A 701 7.59 36.33 -32.57
CA VAL A 701 7.43 34.94 -33.02
C VAL A 701 8.73 34.14 -32.92
N ASP A 702 9.87 34.82 -33.08
CA ASP A 702 11.20 34.22 -33.11
C ASP A 702 11.94 34.33 -31.77
N SER A 703 11.25 34.78 -30.70
CA SER A 703 11.85 34.91 -29.38
C SER A 703 12.47 33.59 -28.92
N LYS A 704 13.76 33.64 -28.62
CA LYS A 704 14.55 32.49 -28.16
C LYS A 704 14.51 32.32 -26.65
N CYS A 705 14.45 31.08 -26.22
CA CYS A 705 14.68 30.67 -24.84
C CYS A 705 16.18 30.57 -24.52
N GLU A 706 16.51 30.19 -23.28
CA GLU A 706 17.89 30.13 -22.80
C GLU A 706 18.77 29.15 -23.59
N SER A 707 18.17 28.07 -24.13
CA SER A 707 18.87 27.12 -25.01
C SER A 707 18.86 27.50 -26.49
N GLY A 708 18.41 28.72 -26.83
CA GLY A 708 18.35 29.21 -28.20
C GLY A 708 17.16 28.69 -29.02
N ARG A 709 16.26 27.90 -28.44
CA ARG A 709 15.08 27.31 -29.15
C ARG A 709 13.95 28.33 -29.28
N THR A 710 13.19 28.25 -30.38
CA THR A 710 12.00 29.08 -30.64
C THR A 710 10.71 28.27 -30.42
N ALA A 711 9.55 28.95 -30.45
CA ALA A 711 8.25 28.28 -30.44
C ALA A 711 8.11 27.25 -31.58
N LEU A 712 8.66 27.55 -32.76
CA LEU A 712 8.65 26.64 -33.90
C LEU A 712 9.46 25.36 -33.64
N SER A 713 10.61 25.48 -32.97
CA SER A 713 11.42 24.32 -32.56
C SER A 713 10.64 23.37 -31.65
N TYR A 714 9.89 23.91 -30.68
CA TYR A 714 9.07 23.10 -29.78
C TYR A 714 7.86 22.47 -30.46
N ALA A 715 7.17 23.21 -31.34
CA ALA A 715 6.04 22.65 -32.11
C ALA A 715 6.49 21.51 -33.02
N ALA A 716 7.67 21.65 -33.64
CA ALA A 716 8.25 20.63 -34.51
C ALA A 716 8.72 19.38 -33.74
N GLU A 717 9.39 19.56 -32.59
CA GLU A 717 9.80 18.47 -31.71
C GLU A 717 8.63 17.61 -31.21
N ASN A 718 7.46 18.22 -30.98
CA ASN A 718 6.28 17.54 -30.44
C ASN A 718 5.27 17.13 -31.52
N GLY A 719 5.57 17.34 -32.81
CA GLY A 719 4.71 16.90 -33.92
C GLY A 719 3.42 17.69 -34.12
N HIS A 720 3.36 18.94 -33.64
CA HIS A 720 2.15 19.77 -33.71
C HIS A 720 2.00 20.46 -35.07
N ASN A 721 1.71 19.68 -36.12
CA ASN A 721 1.67 20.11 -37.52
C ASN A 721 0.87 21.40 -37.77
N ALA A 722 -0.29 21.56 -37.11
CA ALA A 722 -1.12 22.73 -37.30
C ALA A 722 -0.48 24.00 -36.71
N VAL A 723 0.16 23.89 -35.54
CA VAL A 723 0.92 25.00 -34.94
C VAL A 723 2.15 25.33 -35.78
N VAL A 724 2.87 24.33 -36.30
CA VAL A 724 4.00 24.56 -37.23
C VAL A 724 3.55 25.39 -38.43
N LYS A 725 2.43 25.02 -39.07
CA LYS A 725 1.89 25.78 -40.21
C LYS A 725 1.53 27.22 -39.85
N LEU A 726 0.96 27.45 -38.66
CA LEU A 726 0.62 28.80 -38.18
C LEU A 726 1.89 29.65 -37.97
N LEU A 727 2.92 29.08 -37.33
CA LEU A 727 4.18 29.78 -37.07
C LEU A 727 4.95 30.07 -38.36
N LEU A 728 4.98 29.14 -39.31
CA LEU A 728 5.62 29.35 -40.63
C LEU A 728 4.91 30.42 -41.47
N ALA A 729 3.60 30.58 -41.30
CA ALA A 729 2.81 31.59 -41.98
C ALA A 729 2.90 32.98 -41.31
N ALA A 730 3.48 33.07 -40.10
CA ALA A 730 3.61 34.31 -39.36
C ALA A 730 4.76 35.17 -39.91
N ASN A 731 4.55 36.49 -39.95
CA ASN A 731 5.59 37.42 -40.36
C ASN A 731 6.72 37.47 -39.32
N GLY A 732 7.96 37.42 -39.78
CA GLY A 732 9.14 37.52 -38.92
C GLY A 732 9.66 36.19 -38.36
N ASN A 733 9.04 35.05 -38.72
CA ASN A 733 9.51 33.72 -38.33
C ASN A 733 10.70 33.24 -39.19
N ASN A 734 11.76 32.75 -38.57
CA ASN A 734 12.91 32.11 -39.22
C ASN A 734 12.83 30.57 -39.07
N PRO A 735 12.44 29.83 -40.13
CA PRO A 735 12.30 28.37 -40.07
C PRO A 735 13.63 27.63 -39.85
N ASP A 736 14.76 28.27 -40.15
CA ASP A 736 16.10 27.71 -40.01
C ASP A 736 16.83 28.22 -38.76
N SER A 737 16.09 28.81 -37.82
CA SER A 737 16.65 29.29 -36.55
C SER A 737 17.32 28.13 -35.81
N ARG A 738 18.62 28.32 -35.49
CA ARG A 738 19.42 27.34 -34.75
C ARG A 738 19.39 27.63 -33.26
N ASP A 739 19.25 26.56 -32.49
CA ASP A 739 19.47 26.55 -31.06
C ASP A 739 20.97 26.46 -30.72
N ASP A 740 21.31 26.41 -29.43
CA ASP A 740 22.71 26.46 -28.97
C ASP A 740 23.52 25.20 -29.33
N ILE A 741 22.84 24.09 -29.65
CA ILE A 741 23.49 22.87 -30.15
C ILE A 741 23.51 22.81 -31.69
N GLY A 742 23.03 23.86 -32.36
CA GLY A 742 22.95 23.97 -33.81
C GLY A 742 21.74 23.27 -34.44
N GLY A 743 20.81 22.75 -33.63
CA GLY A 743 19.58 22.10 -34.06
C GLY A 743 18.57 23.11 -34.61
N THR A 744 17.97 22.80 -35.76
CA THR A 744 16.85 23.55 -36.35
C THR A 744 15.50 22.91 -35.96
N PRO A 745 14.35 23.59 -36.14
CA PRO A 745 13.05 22.96 -36.00
C PRO A 745 12.91 21.65 -36.79
N LEU A 746 13.41 21.62 -38.03
CA LEU A 746 13.40 20.42 -38.87
C LEU A 746 14.25 19.28 -38.26
N PHE A 747 15.40 19.59 -37.68
CA PHE A 747 16.23 18.60 -37.01
C PHE A 747 15.46 17.91 -35.87
N TRP A 748 14.76 18.68 -35.04
CA TRP A 748 13.98 18.13 -33.92
C TRP A 748 12.77 17.31 -34.36
N ALA A 749 12.09 17.70 -35.44
CA ALA A 749 11.01 16.89 -36.03
C ALA A 749 11.52 15.53 -36.53
N ILE A 750 12.65 15.51 -37.24
CA ILE A 750 13.26 14.29 -37.76
C ILE A 750 13.71 13.39 -36.60
N GLN A 751 14.39 13.95 -35.59
CA GLN A 751 14.88 13.19 -34.44
C GLN A 751 13.77 12.48 -33.67
N ASN A 752 12.58 13.07 -33.60
CA ASN A 752 11.41 12.51 -32.92
C ASN A 752 10.44 11.75 -33.86
N GLY A 753 10.81 11.59 -35.14
CA GLY A 753 10.04 10.79 -36.11
C GLY A 753 8.74 11.44 -36.61
N HIS A 754 8.62 12.77 -36.50
CA HIS A 754 7.43 13.52 -36.93
C HIS A 754 7.47 13.86 -38.42
N LEU A 755 7.35 12.84 -39.29
CA LEU A 755 7.50 12.96 -40.75
C LEU A 755 6.52 13.91 -41.46
N ALA A 756 5.42 14.27 -40.79
CA ALA A 756 4.38 15.15 -41.34
C ALA A 756 4.59 16.65 -41.00
N VAL A 757 5.51 16.94 -40.08
CA VAL A 757 6.11 18.27 -39.86
C VAL A 757 7.21 18.45 -40.88
#